data_AF-A0A3M2HV55-F1
#
_entry.id   AF-A0A3M2HV55-F1
#
_cell.length_a   1.000
_cell.length_b   1.000
_cell.length_c   1.000
_cell.angle_alpha   90.00
_cell.angle_beta   90.00
_cell.angle_gamma   90.00
#
_symmetry.space_group_name_H-M   'P 1'
#
loop_
_entity.id
_entity.type
_entity.pdbx_description
1 polymer ?
#
loop_
_entity_poly.entity_id
_entity_poly.type
_entity_poly.pdbx_seq_one_letter_code
_entity_poly.pdbx_strand_id
1 'polypeptide(L)'
;MTDSPQRNRLIDLSALLTATGPEGRVDLTAFEAQRLVLRHQRLDGIDADALVAELTAHPVYQSEAGRQQIGPLLSALHECVPAHARARLAEALDRANVGESALRRVYEDWVEAPVARAYDRASRAMGGGLEWSDRQISDGLAAGQRWARGLDDGPRSPWLERAAAELAARGVGDLQSTYGRMKGASGQALSVLGDTVDLARLAYRFSTDRDFRHMMLGAASVYAAEAMHDPGKPVDDIRNAAVNAFNEWSRGLERAQAEGKEREYLGQAEGAVGVELIASIVPVSKVAKLGKLARAVEPADALAPDRPHGQAGGRAAGELAQAWVELAGDAARVQARGGLERQGADLFFDGLAGVKRSQNELRELVDGLRKSGDVDSLLRSGALTPNELGYLARQDIGLFDGEVSFHQAIDAYVGARPLSALSRREVGDMGEALVAHDLTRKGYLELTPIQNHSGHGDDLLGVNPTTGRWEVFEVKASVQGIAKAQMGEPFPIVTKRLERAIEARGHWAPKNVWEEQTKEVAERVLREAEIPGPNPQRQLDIDPKWARVNIERDAATGELKATPEISDWQSPAQRRAAPEERHSLAPLPAGFAPALKHGPDIRQPDHPGYDAYANAFDAVRRMETERGIAHGPHTELLAARLAAEAVERRQGITQVTMGPDGQIHAIERYYAEDAGKRFGLPAAEATSLGIEAASQRWLAAASPHYASTRPAAERTERDERSLQALNPADRTMFGVLRGLTPAHIHDDTVAQAMLEAKRAGIHDAESLTGVAMRGDQLHVISDRPGARVALDVTTEAPAIQESIQQTLEVNQERQQQLAQQAQQQAQQQAQGRGMSIG
;
A
#
# COMPACT_ATOMS: atom_id res chain seq x y z
N MET A 1 8.81 51.86 45.70
CA MET A 1 7.52 51.19 45.96
C MET A 1 7.85 49.73 46.24
N THR A 2 7.53 49.27 47.44
CA THR A 2 8.12 48.09 48.11
C THR A 2 7.74 46.76 47.46
N ASP A 3 8.75 45.95 47.12
CA ASP A 3 8.61 44.59 46.58
C ASP A 3 7.89 43.67 47.55
N SER A 4 6.67 43.25 47.20
CA SER A 4 5.96 42.25 47.98
C SER A 4 6.53 40.86 47.66
N PRO A 5 6.70 39.97 48.65
CA PRO A 5 7.15 38.59 48.43
C PRO A 5 6.26 37.80 47.45
N GLN A 6 5.00 38.22 47.30
CA GLN A 6 4.07 37.63 46.34
C GLN A 6 4.41 38.02 44.90
N ARG A 7 4.85 39.27 44.64
CA ARG A 7 5.26 39.71 43.30
C ARG A 7 6.51 38.96 42.82
N ASN A 8 7.49 38.77 43.69
CA ASN A 8 8.73 38.06 43.33
C ASN A 8 8.48 36.57 43.04
N ARG A 9 7.57 35.91 43.79
CA ARG A 9 7.17 34.52 43.49
C ARG A 9 6.40 34.40 42.17
N LEU A 10 5.55 35.37 41.85
CA LEU A 10 4.84 35.41 40.57
C LEU A 10 5.80 35.59 39.39
N ILE A 11 6.79 36.48 39.54
CA ILE A 11 7.85 36.67 38.53
C ILE A 11 8.66 35.38 38.34
N ASP A 12 9.07 34.73 39.44
CA ASP A 12 9.84 33.50 39.37
C ASP A 12 9.01 32.36 38.73
N LEU A 13 7.72 32.24 39.05
CA LEU A 13 6.83 31.25 38.41
C LEU A 13 6.63 31.52 36.91
N SER A 14 6.45 32.78 36.52
CA SER A 14 6.31 33.15 35.11
C SER A 14 7.60 32.92 34.34
N ALA A 15 8.75 33.28 34.90
CA ALA A 15 10.05 33.02 34.30
C ALA A 15 10.32 31.51 34.15
N LEU A 16 9.93 30.72 35.16
CA LEU A 16 10.07 29.27 35.14
C LEU A 16 9.22 28.66 34.03
N LEU A 17 7.95 29.08 33.90
CA LEU A 17 7.04 28.58 32.87
C LEU A 17 7.56 28.87 31.45
N THR A 18 8.16 30.05 31.23
CA THR A 18 8.71 30.42 29.92
C THR A 18 10.03 29.70 29.62
N ALA A 19 10.86 29.48 30.63
CA ALA A 19 12.16 28.83 30.48
C ALA A 19 12.11 27.30 30.58
N THR A 20 10.95 26.72 30.84
CA THR A 20 10.76 25.28 30.84
C THR A 20 10.44 24.83 29.42
N GLY A 21 11.38 24.09 28.82
CA GLY A 21 11.20 23.52 27.50
C GLY A 21 10.05 22.50 27.46
N PRO A 22 9.59 22.11 26.26
CA PRO A 22 8.48 21.17 26.10
C PRO A 22 8.73 19.81 26.81
N GLU A 23 9.98 19.43 27.08
CA GLU A 23 10.41 18.30 27.91
C GLU A 23 10.37 18.53 29.44
N GLY A 24 9.81 19.63 29.95
CA GLY A 24 9.69 19.89 31.40
C GLY A 24 11.02 20.25 32.09
N ARG A 25 12.12 20.36 31.33
CA ARG A 25 13.42 20.80 31.82
C ARG A 25 13.53 22.32 31.76
N VAL A 26 13.89 22.91 32.89
CA VAL A 26 14.13 24.35 32.99
C VAL A 26 15.51 24.67 32.41
N ASP A 27 15.54 25.43 31.32
CA ASP A 27 16.77 26.11 30.91
C ASP A 27 17.07 27.21 31.94
N LEU A 28 18.04 26.93 32.80
CA LEU A 28 18.41 27.82 33.90
C LEU A 28 18.95 29.17 33.41
N THR A 29 19.49 29.23 32.19
CA THR A 29 20.00 30.47 31.59
C THR A 29 18.86 31.31 31.06
N ALA A 30 17.90 30.69 30.35
CA ALA A 30 16.68 31.36 29.90
C ALA A 30 15.80 31.79 31.09
N PHE A 31 15.76 30.97 32.15
CA PHE A 31 15.05 31.27 33.39
C PHE A 31 15.61 32.52 34.06
N GLU A 32 16.92 32.58 34.24
CA GLU A 32 17.57 33.72 34.87
C GLU A 32 17.43 34.99 34.02
N ALA A 33 17.54 34.87 32.69
CA ALA A 33 17.32 35.97 31.77
C ALA A 33 15.88 36.52 31.87
N GLN A 34 14.88 35.65 31.81
CA GLN A 34 13.47 36.03 31.90
C GLN A 34 13.13 36.63 33.27
N ARG A 35 13.73 36.12 34.35
CA ARG A 35 13.57 36.64 35.71
C ARG A 35 14.11 38.05 35.85
N LEU A 36 15.32 38.32 35.33
CA LEU A 36 15.92 39.66 35.34
C LEU A 36 15.08 40.65 34.52
N VAL A 37 14.59 40.24 33.35
CA VAL A 37 13.74 41.08 32.50
C VAL A 37 12.44 41.46 33.20
N LEU A 38 11.74 40.50 33.81
CA LEU A 38 10.46 40.73 34.49
C LEU A 38 10.59 41.57 35.77
N ARG A 39 11.74 41.48 36.48
CA ARG A 39 12.00 42.30 37.68
C ARG A 39 12.20 43.78 37.36
N HIS A 40 12.88 44.07 36.25
CA HIS A 40 13.19 45.45 35.82
C HIS A 40 12.19 46.01 34.82
N GLN A 41 11.08 45.31 34.59
CA GLN A 41 9.99 45.79 33.76
C GLN A 41 9.16 46.84 34.51
N ARG A 42 9.05 48.03 33.93
CA ARG A 42 8.19 49.14 34.38
C ARG A 42 7.05 49.37 33.40
N LEU A 43 6.06 50.15 33.81
CA LEU A 43 4.91 50.53 32.97
C LEU A 43 5.34 51.17 31.64
N ASP A 44 6.48 51.86 31.63
CA ASP A 44 7.02 52.56 30.45
C ASP A 44 8.08 51.75 29.68
N GLY A 45 8.25 50.46 30.00
CA GLY A 45 9.24 49.56 29.39
C GLY A 45 10.30 49.04 30.37
N ILE A 46 11.35 48.41 29.85
CA ILE A 46 12.42 47.83 30.69
C ILE A 46 13.42 48.90 31.15
N ASP A 47 13.74 48.92 32.45
CA ASP A 47 14.82 49.74 33.01
C ASP A 47 16.17 49.02 32.78
N ALA A 48 16.74 49.21 31.59
CA ALA A 48 17.95 48.52 31.15
C ALA A 48 19.19 48.85 32.00
N ASP A 49 19.31 50.11 32.47
CA ASP A 49 20.43 50.52 33.31
C ASP A 49 20.35 49.88 34.71
N ALA A 50 19.16 49.79 35.30
CA ALA A 50 18.96 49.08 36.56
C ALA A 50 19.21 47.56 36.44
N LEU A 51 18.80 46.95 35.32
CA LEU A 51 19.04 45.54 35.03
C LEU A 51 20.54 45.24 34.90
N VAL A 52 21.27 46.05 34.13
CA VAL A 52 22.72 45.87 33.95
C VAL A 52 23.47 46.16 35.25
N ALA A 53 23.00 47.09 36.07
CA ALA A 53 23.54 47.31 37.41
C ALA A 53 23.35 46.09 38.33
N GLU A 54 22.19 45.42 38.31
CA GLU A 54 21.98 44.17 39.08
C GLU A 54 22.86 43.04 38.55
N LEU A 55 22.97 42.88 37.22
CA LEU A 55 23.81 41.88 36.58
C LEU A 55 25.28 42.04 36.97
N THR A 56 25.78 43.28 36.92
CA THR A 56 27.18 43.59 37.21
C THR A 56 27.50 43.59 38.70
N ALA A 57 26.52 43.91 39.56
CA ALA A 57 26.65 43.77 41.01
C ALA A 57 26.64 42.31 41.49
N HIS A 58 26.23 41.36 40.65
CA HIS A 58 26.15 39.96 41.02
C HIS A 58 27.54 39.37 41.32
N PRO A 59 27.75 38.66 42.45
CA PRO A 59 29.07 38.20 42.89
C PRO A 59 29.80 37.33 41.85
N VAL A 60 29.03 36.56 41.07
CA VAL A 60 29.57 35.72 39.98
C VAL A 60 30.20 36.58 38.88
N TYR A 61 29.56 37.68 38.49
CA TYR A 61 30.10 38.60 37.48
C TYR A 61 31.29 39.42 37.99
N GLN A 62 31.40 39.63 39.30
CA GLN A 62 32.56 40.30 39.88
C GLN A 62 33.85 39.48 39.75
N SER A 63 33.74 38.15 39.57
CA SER A 63 34.87 37.24 39.34
C SER A 63 35.28 37.16 37.87
N GLU A 64 36.58 37.09 37.58
CA GLU A 64 37.12 37.02 36.21
C GLU A 64 36.63 35.77 35.45
N ALA A 65 36.58 34.62 36.13
CA ALA A 65 36.03 33.38 35.57
C ALA A 65 34.53 33.49 35.25
N GLY A 66 33.75 34.18 36.09
CA GLY A 66 32.33 34.39 35.84
C GLY A 66 32.05 35.38 34.70
N ARG A 67 32.90 36.41 34.51
CA ARG A 67 32.79 37.30 33.33
C ARG A 67 33.02 36.57 32.01
N GLN A 68 33.88 35.56 32.00
CA GLN A 68 34.14 34.75 30.81
C GLN A 68 32.99 33.79 30.48
N GLN A 69 32.12 33.48 31.45
CA GLN A 69 31.02 32.53 31.31
C GLN A 69 29.65 33.19 31.11
N ILE A 70 29.57 34.53 31.11
CA ILE A 70 28.27 35.24 31.02
C ILE A 70 27.69 35.30 29.61
N GLY A 71 28.48 34.97 28.57
CA GLY A 71 28.07 35.07 27.16
C GLY A 71 26.69 34.46 26.85
N PRO A 72 26.42 33.20 27.25
CA PRO A 72 25.11 32.57 27.05
C PRO A 72 23.96 33.33 27.72
N LEU A 73 24.18 33.92 28.91
CA LEU A 73 23.17 34.70 29.61
C LEU A 73 22.90 36.04 28.90
N LEU A 74 23.93 36.69 28.35
CA LEU A 74 23.76 37.92 27.57
C LEU A 74 22.99 37.66 26.27
N SER A 75 23.28 36.54 25.60
CA SER A 75 22.52 36.10 24.43
C SER A 75 21.06 35.82 24.77
N ALA A 76 20.79 35.12 25.88
CA ALA A 76 19.43 34.87 26.35
C ALA A 76 18.69 36.18 26.74
N LEU A 77 19.36 37.12 27.41
CA LEU A 77 18.79 38.42 27.75
C LEU A 77 18.42 39.24 26.50
N HIS A 78 19.27 39.21 25.46
CA HIS A 78 18.98 39.88 24.20
C HIS A 78 17.70 39.34 23.55
N GLU A 79 17.49 38.02 23.61
CA GLU A 79 16.29 37.39 23.05
C GLU A 79 15.02 37.65 23.87
N CYS A 80 15.13 37.60 25.21
CA CYS A 80 14.01 37.84 26.13
C CYS A 80 13.51 39.29 26.14
N VAL A 81 14.35 40.27 25.76
CA VAL A 81 13.95 41.69 25.73
C VAL A 81 13.18 42.02 24.43
N PRO A 82 12.03 42.72 24.52
CA PRO A 82 11.28 43.15 23.34
C PRO A 82 12.14 43.92 22.34
N ALA A 83 11.93 43.69 21.04
CA ALA A 83 12.79 44.21 19.96
C ALA A 83 13.09 45.72 20.04
N HIS A 84 12.10 46.55 20.44
CA HIS A 84 12.24 48.00 20.57
C HIS A 84 13.11 48.45 21.77
N ALA A 85 13.41 47.57 22.72
CA ALA A 85 14.23 47.85 23.90
C ALA A 85 15.64 47.23 23.82
N ARG A 86 15.91 46.37 22.83
CA ARG A 86 17.21 45.69 22.65
C ARG A 86 18.38 46.67 22.43
N ALA A 87 18.15 47.76 21.71
CA ALA A 87 19.16 48.79 21.48
C ALA A 87 19.58 49.50 22.78
N ARG A 88 18.64 49.78 23.70
CA ARG A 88 18.93 50.42 25.00
C ARG A 88 19.66 49.46 25.94
N LEU A 89 19.33 48.17 25.89
CA LEU A 89 20.06 47.14 26.65
C LEU A 89 21.50 46.97 26.14
N ALA A 90 21.69 46.94 24.82
CA ALA A 90 23.04 46.87 24.23
C ALA A 90 23.89 48.08 24.63
N GLU A 91 23.33 49.29 24.56
CA GLU A 91 24.03 50.51 25.00
C GLU A 91 24.35 50.50 26.50
N ALA A 92 23.45 50.00 27.35
CA ALA A 92 23.70 49.85 28.79
C ALA A 92 24.80 48.81 29.10
N LEU A 93 24.84 47.70 28.37
CA LEU A 93 25.88 46.66 28.50
C LEU A 93 27.25 47.17 28.02
N ASP A 94 27.29 47.92 26.93
CA ASP A 94 28.50 48.56 26.42
C ASP A 94 29.03 49.61 27.40
N ARG A 95 28.16 50.48 27.94
CA ARG A 95 28.54 51.46 28.97
C ARG A 95 29.09 50.81 30.24
N ALA A 96 28.62 49.62 30.57
CA ALA A 96 29.10 48.81 31.70
C ALA A 96 30.30 47.90 31.35
N ASN A 97 30.82 47.99 30.13
CA ASN A 97 31.97 47.23 29.61
C ASN A 97 31.80 45.70 29.73
N VAL A 98 30.61 45.21 29.38
CA VAL A 98 30.25 43.79 29.44
C VAL A 98 30.52 43.11 28.09
N GLY A 99 31.75 42.58 27.88
CA GLY A 99 32.00 41.51 26.90
C GLY A 99 32.53 41.85 25.49
N GLU A 100 33.43 42.83 25.31
CA GLU A 100 33.98 43.25 24.00
C GLU A 100 34.76 42.19 23.17
N SER A 101 35.00 40.97 23.66
CA SER A 101 35.87 39.99 22.98
C SER A 101 35.20 38.69 22.51
N ALA A 102 33.88 38.51 22.67
CA ALA A 102 33.20 37.23 22.43
C ALA A 102 32.35 37.15 21.15
N LEU A 103 31.81 38.28 20.65
CA LEU A 103 30.92 38.29 19.47
C LEU A 103 31.61 37.97 18.14
N ARG A 104 32.96 38.01 18.08
CA ARG A 104 33.72 37.77 16.85
C ARG A 104 34.24 36.33 16.67
N ARG A 105 34.27 35.50 17.72
CA ARG A 105 34.77 34.10 17.63
C ARG A 105 33.67 33.04 17.47
N VAL A 106 32.43 33.36 17.84
CA VAL A 106 31.27 32.47 17.67
C VAL A 106 30.91 32.25 16.20
N TYR A 107 31.35 33.13 15.29
CA TYR A 107 31.08 33.00 13.86
C TYR A 107 31.99 31.97 13.14
N GLU A 108 33.16 31.67 13.69
CA GLU A 108 34.15 30.78 13.04
C GLU A 108 34.16 29.36 13.64
N ASP A 109 33.77 29.17 14.90
CA ASP A 109 33.67 27.83 15.52
C ASP A 109 32.30 27.13 15.30
N TRP A 110 31.33 27.79 14.66
CA TRP A 110 29.97 27.23 14.46
C TRP A 110 29.81 26.42 13.17
N VAL A 111 30.81 26.42 12.27
CA VAL A 111 30.76 25.67 11.00
C VAL A 111 31.33 24.26 11.13
N GLU A 112 32.17 23.95 12.13
CA GLU A 112 32.75 22.62 12.28
C GLU A 112 32.59 22.05 13.71
N ALA A 113 31.84 20.94 13.78
CA ALA A 113 31.74 19.96 14.88
C ALA A 113 30.70 20.21 16.00
N PRO A 114 29.42 19.89 15.69
CA PRO A 114 28.65 18.97 16.53
C PRO A 114 28.18 17.70 15.79
N VAL A 115 28.76 17.38 14.63
CA VAL A 115 28.46 16.14 13.89
C VAL A 115 29.28 14.95 14.42
N ALA A 116 30.54 15.13 14.83
CA ALA A 116 31.47 14.01 15.02
C ALA A 116 31.22 13.07 16.22
N ARG A 117 30.49 13.46 17.28
CA ARG A 117 30.30 12.60 18.48
C ARG A 117 28.92 11.94 18.57
N ALA A 118 27.93 12.47 17.84
CA ALA A 118 26.65 11.83 17.64
C ALA A 118 26.65 10.92 16.39
N TYR A 119 27.42 11.27 15.34
CA TYR A 119 27.62 10.40 14.17
C TYR A 119 28.20 9.04 14.58
N ASP A 120 29.23 8.97 15.41
CA ASP A 120 30.04 7.75 15.59
C ASP A 120 29.33 6.55 16.24
N ARG A 121 28.16 6.76 16.86
CA ARG A 121 27.30 5.70 17.41
C ARG A 121 26.11 5.34 16.53
N ALA A 122 25.62 6.26 15.70
CA ALA A 122 24.52 6.01 14.76
C ALA A 122 25.03 5.57 13.36
N SER A 123 26.18 6.07 12.91
CA SER A 123 26.80 5.79 11.61
C SER A 123 27.31 4.34 11.47
N ARG A 124 27.53 3.64 12.59
CA ARG A 124 27.94 2.23 12.57
C ARG A 124 26.79 1.24 12.43
N ALA A 125 25.53 1.68 12.53
CA ALA A 125 24.38 0.78 12.51
C ALA A 125 23.63 0.72 11.17
N MET A 126 23.51 1.80 10.39
CA MET A 126 22.78 1.80 9.10
C MET A 126 23.23 2.95 8.17
N GLY A 127 24.34 2.79 7.45
CA GLY A 127 24.88 3.83 6.56
C GLY A 127 24.47 3.68 5.10
N GLY A 128 23.75 4.67 4.54
CA GLY A 128 23.69 4.87 3.09
C GLY A 128 22.57 5.75 2.50
N GLY A 129 21.37 5.76 3.09
CA GLY A 129 20.17 6.31 2.40
C GLY A 129 19.51 7.59 2.98
N LEU A 130 19.95 8.11 4.12
CA LEU A 130 19.13 9.02 4.95
C LEU A 130 19.39 10.54 4.80
N GLU A 131 20.50 10.98 4.20
CA GLU A 131 20.84 12.42 4.15
C GLU A 131 19.92 13.27 3.24
N TRP A 132 19.20 12.64 2.29
CA TRP A 132 18.26 13.33 1.39
C TRP A 132 16.83 13.42 1.97
N SER A 133 16.40 12.40 2.72
CA SER A 133 15.10 12.37 3.40
C SER A 133 15.01 13.44 4.49
N ASP A 134 16.08 13.62 5.27
CA ASP A 134 16.13 14.62 6.34
C ASP A 134 16.03 16.06 5.80
N ARG A 135 16.60 16.33 4.61
CA ARG A 135 16.42 17.62 3.93
C ARG A 135 15.00 17.84 3.45
N GLN A 136 14.36 16.84 2.84
CA GLN A 136 12.96 17.00 2.37
C GLN A 136 11.96 17.15 3.51
N ILE A 137 12.16 16.45 4.63
CA ILE A 137 11.36 16.62 5.85
C ILE A 137 11.58 18.03 6.44
N SER A 138 12.83 18.48 6.52
CA SER A 138 13.19 19.82 7.00
C SER A 138 12.61 20.93 6.11
N ASP A 139 12.69 20.80 4.78
CA ASP A 139 12.19 21.79 3.83
C ASP A 139 10.66 21.86 3.84
N GLY A 140 9.99 20.71 3.90
CA GLY A 140 8.53 20.62 3.99
C GLY A 140 7.99 21.19 5.30
N LEU A 141 8.64 20.91 6.43
CA LEU A 141 8.28 21.50 7.72
C LEU A 141 8.56 23.01 7.75
N ALA A 142 9.69 23.46 7.18
CA ALA A 142 9.98 24.88 7.05
C ALA A 142 8.96 25.62 6.15
N ALA A 143 8.46 24.97 5.10
CA ALA A 143 7.37 25.50 4.28
C ALA A 143 6.04 25.59 5.08
N GLY A 144 5.71 24.56 5.86
CA GLY A 144 4.58 24.59 6.79
C GLY A 144 4.68 25.70 7.83
N GLN A 145 5.87 25.94 8.38
CA GLN A 145 6.12 27.03 9.33
C GLN A 145 5.98 28.41 8.69
N ARG A 146 6.46 28.58 7.45
CA ARG A 146 6.26 29.82 6.69
C ARG A 146 4.78 30.09 6.43
N TRP A 147 4.02 29.06 6.07
CA TRP A 147 2.56 29.17 5.93
C TRP A 147 1.89 29.55 7.24
N ALA A 148 2.18 28.85 8.35
CA ALA A 148 1.57 29.10 9.65
C ALA A 148 1.83 30.53 10.14
N ARG A 149 3.05 31.06 9.95
CA ARG A 149 3.38 32.47 10.23
C ARG A 149 2.65 33.45 9.31
N GLY A 150 2.34 33.05 8.08
CA GLY A 150 1.58 33.85 7.12
C GLY A 150 0.08 33.96 7.42
N LEU A 151 -0.45 33.16 8.36
CA LEU A 151 -1.87 33.19 8.74
C LEU A 151 -2.27 34.48 9.46
N ASP A 152 -1.33 35.25 9.99
CA ASP A 152 -1.60 36.59 10.54
C ASP A 152 -2.10 37.57 9.46
N ASP A 153 -1.72 37.34 8.19
CA ASP A 153 -2.26 38.04 7.02
C ASP A 153 -3.57 37.40 6.49
N GLY A 154 -4.02 36.33 7.14
CA GLY A 154 -5.18 35.48 6.84
C GLY A 154 -4.98 34.43 5.73
N PRO A 155 -5.96 33.53 5.53
CA PRO A 155 -5.84 32.39 4.60
C PRO A 155 -5.65 32.84 3.16
N ARG A 156 -4.85 32.07 2.39
CA ARG A 156 -4.41 32.38 1.03
C ARG A 156 -4.91 31.39 -0.02
N SER A 157 -6.00 30.67 0.26
CA SER A 157 -6.61 29.69 -0.64
C SER A 157 -7.20 30.30 -1.93
N PRO A 158 -6.65 29.97 -3.12
CA PRO A 158 -7.24 30.36 -4.42
C PRO A 158 -8.65 29.81 -4.65
N TRP A 159 -9.03 28.73 -3.97
CA TRP A 159 -10.37 28.15 -4.07
C TRP A 159 -11.40 28.97 -3.29
N LEU A 160 -11.03 29.52 -2.13
CA LEU A 160 -11.90 30.44 -1.38
C LEU A 160 -12.09 31.78 -2.12
N GLU A 161 -11.04 32.28 -2.79
CA GLU A 161 -11.13 33.47 -3.64
C GLU A 161 -12.10 33.28 -4.81
N ARG A 162 -11.99 32.14 -5.51
CA ARG A 162 -12.89 31.80 -6.61
C ARG A 162 -14.33 31.59 -6.13
N ALA A 163 -14.54 30.90 -5.01
CA ALA A 163 -15.87 30.73 -4.43
C ALA A 163 -16.52 32.07 -4.04
N ALA A 164 -15.75 33.01 -3.49
CA ALA A 164 -16.24 34.35 -3.20
C ALA A 164 -16.61 35.12 -4.48
N ALA A 165 -15.83 34.97 -5.56
CA ALA A 165 -16.12 35.57 -6.86
C ALA A 165 -17.39 35.01 -7.50
N GLU A 166 -17.63 33.70 -7.41
CA GLU A 166 -18.86 33.10 -7.88
C GLU A 166 -20.11 33.60 -7.13
N LEU A 167 -20.01 33.76 -5.80
CA LEU A 167 -21.11 34.31 -5.01
C LEU A 167 -21.38 35.79 -5.32
N ALA A 168 -20.33 36.59 -5.49
CA ALA A 168 -20.46 37.98 -5.90
C ALA A 168 -21.12 38.10 -7.28
N ALA A 169 -20.75 37.22 -8.23
CA ALA A 169 -21.38 37.15 -9.55
C ALA A 169 -22.87 36.77 -9.51
N ARG A 170 -23.32 36.05 -8.46
CA ARG A 170 -24.73 35.70 -8.23
C ARG A 170 -25.52 36.77 -7.46
N GLY A 171 -24.91 37.92 -7.16
CA GLY A 171 -25.56 39.02 -6.44
C GLY A 171 -25.60 38.86 -4.92
N VAL A 172 -24.85 37.90 -4.36
CA VAL A 172 -24.76 37.68 -2.91
C VAL A 172 -23.67 38.57 -2.31
N GLY A 173 -23.96 39.88 -2.24
CA GLY A 173 -23.06 40.91 -1.74
C GLY A 173 -21.89 41.25 -2.68
N ASP A 174 -21.04 42.20 -2.28
CA ASP A 174 -19.82 42.53 -3.02
C ASP A 174 -18.69 41.51 -2.73
N LEU A 175 -17.82 41.28 -3.72
CA LEU A 175 -16.70 40.33 -3.67
C LEU A 175 -15.85 40.51 -2.40
N GLN A 176 -15.49 41.75 -2.08
CA GLN A 176 -14.65 42.05 -0.92
C GLN A 176 -15.34 41.66 0.40
N SER A 177 -16.66 41.84 0.48
CA SER A 177 -17.45 41.53 1.68
C SER A 177 -17.66 40.01 1.88
N THR A 178 -17.82 39.26 0.80
CA THR A 178 -18.05 37.81 0.84
C THR A 178 -16.74 37.07 1.07
N TYR A 179 -15.68 37.48 0.39
CA TYR A 179 -14.33 36.97 0.64
C TYR A 179 -13.87 37.28 2.08
N GLY A 180 -14.06 38.50 2.56
CA GLY A 180 -13.70 38.89 3.93
C GLY A 180 -14.41 38.06 5.01
N ARG A 181 -15.67 37.69 4.80
CA ARG A 181 -16.45 36.82 5.71
C ARG A 181 -15.94 35.38 5.71
N MET A 182 -15.69 34.80 4.53
CA MET A 182 -15.09 33.45 4.41
C MET A 182 -13.70 33.39 5.05
N LYS A 183 -12.88 34.43 4.80
CA LYS A 183 -11.54 34.60 5.35
C LYS A 183 -11.57 34.68 6.88
N GLY A 184 -12.47 35.49 7.45
CA GLY A 184 -12.62 35.63 8.90
C GLY A 184 -13.05 34.34 9.60
N ALA A 185 -14.03 33.62 9.04
CA ALA A 185 -14.50 32.35 9.59
C ALA A 185 -13.38 31.27 9.55
N SER A 186 -12.67 31.19 8.43
CA SER A 186 -11.55 30.25 8.26
C SER A 186 -10.37 30.60 9.17
N GLY A 187 -10.05 31.89 9.33
CA GLY A 187 -9.01 32.36 10.25
C GLY A 187 -9.33 32.04 11.71
N GLN A 188 -10.59 32.24 12.13
CA GLN A 188 -11.04 31.85 13.48
C GLN A 188 -10.94 30.33 13.70
N ALA A 189 -11.33 29.53 12.71
CA ALA A 189 -11.20 28.08 12.77
C ALA A 189 -9.72 27.65 12.85
N LEU A 190 -8.84 28.22 12.02
CA LEU A 190 -7.41 27.92 12.05
C LEU A 190 -6.77 28.31 13.39
N SER A 191 -7.20 29.41 14.00
CA SER A 191 -6.77 29.78 15.36
C SER A 191 -7.16 28.71 16.38
N VAL A 192 -8.43 28.29 16.40
CA VAL A 192 -8.91 27.23 17.33
C VAL A 192 -8.20 25.90 17.06
N LEU A 193 -7.89 25.60 15.80
CA LEU A 193 -7.14 24.41 15.43
C LEU A 193 -5.69 24.50 15.93
N GLY A 194 -5.05 25.66 15.79
CA GLY A 194 -3.68 25.94 16.25
C GLY A 194 -3.53 25.91 17.77
N ASP A 195 -4.59 26.20 18.53
CA ASP A 195 -4.61 26.00 19.99
C ASP A 195 -4.54 24.51 20.37
N THR A 196 -4.85 23.61 19.43
CA THR A 196 -4.94 22.17 19.68
C THR A 196 -3.78 21.37 19.07
N VAL A 197 -3.29 21.78 17.88
CA VAL A 197 -2.24 21.10 17.12
C VAL A 197 -1.24 22.08 16.51
N ASP A 198 0.00 21.63 16.30
CA ASP A 198 0.98 22.38 15.51
C ASP A 198 0.51 22.43 14.04
N LEU A 199 0.10 23.62 13.59
CA LEU A 199 -0.42 23.82 12.23
C LEU A 199 0.60 23.50 11.15
N ALA A 200 1.89 23.80 11.36
CA ALA A 200 2.93 23.52 10.38
C ALA A 200 3.14 22.01 10.20
N ARG A 201 3.16 21.27 11.31
CA ARG A 201 3.24 19.81 11.30
C ARG A 201 1.97 19.19 10.72
N LEU A 202 0.80 19.73 11.06
CA LEU A 202 -0.48 19.30 10.50
C LEU A 202 -0.48 19.43 8.97
N ALA A 203 -0.12 20.60 8.44
CA ALA A 203 -0.07 20.86 7.00
C ALA A 203 0.95 19.97 6.28
N TYR A 204 2.12 19.77 6.89
CA TYR A 204 3.14 18.87 6.36
C TYR A 204 2.65 17.42 6.29
N ARG A 205 2.02 16.92 7.37
CA ARG A 205 1.50 15.55 7.37
C ARG A 205 0.34 15.40 6.42
N PHE A 206 -0.55 16.38 6.35
CA PHE A 206 -1.65 16.40 5.39
C PHE A 206 -1.17 16.31 3.93
N SER A 207 -0.04 16.94 3.58
CA SER A 207 0.52 16.82 2.22
C SER A 207 1.29 15.53 1.96
N THR A 208 1.82 14.87 3.00
CA THR A 208 2.77 13.75 2.85
C THR A 208 2.19 12.38 3.20
N ASP A 209 1.16 12.33 4.03
CA ASP A 209 0.51 11.11 4.53
C ASP A 209 -0.90 11.02 3.97
N ARG A 210 -1.11 10.09 3.02
CA ARG A 210 -2.39 9.87 2.34
C ARG A 210 -3.51 9.52 3.30
N ASP A 211 -3.25 8.60 4.20
CA ASP A 211 -4.28 8.04 5.08
C ASP A 211 -4.69 9.09 6.12
N PHE A 212 -3.72 9.83 6.66
CA PHE A 212 -4.01 10.99 7.52
C PHE A 212 -4.81 12.07 6.79
N ARG A 213 -4.47 12.37 5.54
CA ARG A 213 -5.22 13.33 4.73
C ARG A 213 -6.66 12.88 4.49
N HIS A 214 -6.88 11.62 4.09
CA HIS A 214 -8.21 11.05 3.88
C HIS A 214 -9.05 11.10 5.16
N MET A 215 -8.45 10.76 6.29
CA MET A 215 -9.09 10.83 7.61
C MET A 215 -9.54 12.26 7.92
N MET A 216 -8.68 13.26 7.70
CA MET A 216 -8.99 14.67 7.96
C MET A 216 -10.05 15.22 7.01
N LEU A 217 -9.97 14.88 5.71
CA LEU A 217 -10.96 15.26 4.72
C LEU A 217 -12.32 14.68 5.02
N GLY A 218 -12.37 13.38 5.34
CA GLY A 218 -13.60 12.69 5.68
C GLY A 218 -14.22 13.22 6.96
N ALA A 219 -13.43 13.41 8.02
CA ALA A 219 -13.89 14.01 9.28
C ALA A 219 -14.48 15.41 9.07
N ALA A 220 -13.83 16.24 8.26
CA ALA A 220 -14.32 17.56 7.90
C ALA A 220 -15.66 17.49 7.15
N SER A 221 -15.77 16.55 6.22
CA SER A 221 -16.97 16.31 5.41
C SER A 221 -18.15 15.85 6.27
N VAL A 222 -17.90 14.94 7.23
CA VAL A 222 -18.89 14.49 8.21
C VAL A 222 -19.38 15.65 9.07
N TYR A 223 -18.50 16.46 9.65
CA TYR A 223 -18.92 17.62 10.45
C TYR A 223 -19.65 18.69 9.63
N ALA A 224 -19.25 18.91 8.37
CA ALA A 224 -19.95 19.82 7.47
C ALA A 224 -21.36 19.29 7.16
N ALA A 225 -21.51 18.00 6.85
CA ALA A 225 -22.78 17.35 6.56
C ALA A 225 -23.76 17.39 7.76
N GLU A 226 -23.26 17.16 8.98
CA GLU A 226 -24.06 17.30 10.21
C GLU A 226 -24.59 18.73 10.38
N ALA A 227 -23.78 19.74 10.06
CA ALA A 227 -24.15 21.13 10.25
C ALA A 227 -25.06 21.70 9.16
N MET A 228 -25.00 21.19 7.93
CA MET A 228 -25.91 21.55 6.84
C MET A 228 -27.35 21.11 7.12
N HIS A 229 -27.52 20.03 7.87
CA HIS A 229 -28.83 19.45 8.19
C HIS A 229 -29.34 19.86 9.57
N ASP A 230 -28.78 20.91 10.18
CA ASP A 230 -29.28 21.51 11.42
C ASP A 230 -30.37 22.55 11.07
N PRO A 231 -31.67 22.23 11.21
CA PRO A 231 -32.78 23.10 10.81
C PRO A 231 -32.83 24.43 11.59
N GLY A 232 -32.00 24.61 12.63
CA GLY A 232 -31.87 25.84 13.40
C GLY A 232 -30.83 26.84 12.86
N LYS A 233 -30.09 26.55 11.78
CA LYS A 233 -28.98 27.40 11.29
C LYS A 233 -29.17 27.87 9.85
N PRO A 234 -29.63 29.12 9.63
CA PRO A 234 -29.76 29.70 8.29
C PRO A 234 -28.41 30.28 7.84
N VAL A 235 -27.57 29.49 7.16
CA VAL A 235 -26.35 30.02 6.51
C VAL A 235 -26.04 29.20 5.25
N ASP A 236 -26.82 29.41 4.19
CA ASP A 236 -26.76 28.53 3.02
C ASP A 236 -25.66 28.95 2.03
N ASP A 237 -25.61 30.20 1.56
CA ASP A 237 -24.78 30.52 0.39
C ASP A 237 -23.26 30.52 0.62
N ILE A 238 -22.78 31.11 1.73
CA ILE A 238 -21.33 31.18 2.04
C ILE A 238 -20.76 29.81 2.40
N ARG A 239 -21.52 29.02 3.16
CA ARG A 239 -21.13 27.67 3.54
C ARG A 239 -21.14 26.75 2.33
N ASN A 240 -22.19 26.80 1.51
CA ASN A 240 -22.29 26.01 0.28
C ASN A 240 -21.16 26.37 -0.70
N ALA A 241 -20.76 27.63 -0.78
CA ALA A 241 -19.61 28.03 -1.59
C ALA A 241 -18.27 27.50 -1.05
N ALA A 242 -18.06 27.48 0.28
CA ALA A 242 -16.89 26.84 0.87
C ALA A 242 -16.87 25.31 0.65
N VAL A 243 -18.03 24.65 0.75
CA VAL A 243 -18.20 23.22 0.42
C VAL A 243 -17.91 22.97 -1.07
N ASN A 244 -18.35 23.86 -1.97
CA ASN A 244 -18.06 23.75 -3.40
C ASN A 244 -16.56 23.94 -3.69
N ALA A 245 -15.91 24.91 -3.06
CA ALA A 245 -14.46 25.11 -3.15
C ALA A 245 -13.69 23.86 -2.70
N PHE A 246 -14.12 23.27 -1.58
CA PHE A 246 -13.58 22.02 -1.08
C PHE A 246 -13.79 20.87 -2.08
N ASN A 247 -15.00 20.69 -2.60
CA ASN A 247 -15.31 19.65 -3.58
C ASN A 247 -14.55 19.83 -4.91
N GLU A 248 -14.30 21.07 -5.33
CA GLU A 248 -13.47 21.35 -6.50
C GLU A 248 -12.00 20.97 -6.25
N TRP A 249 -11.46 21.34 -5.09
CA TRP A 249 -10.12 20.95 -4.68
C TRP A 249 -10.00 19.41 -4.57
N SER A 250 -10.95 18.74 -3.92
CA SER A 250 -10.97 17.28 -3.76
C SER A 250 -11.03 16.55 -5.10
N ARG A 251 -11.87 17.00 -6.05
CA ARG A 251 -11.89 16.44 -7.41
C ARG A 251 -10.60 16.69 -8.18
N GLY A 252 -9.96 17.84 -7.97
CA GLY A 252 -8.65 18.13 -8.52
C GLY A 252 -7.58 17.17 -7.98
N LEU A 253 -7.63 16.89 -6.68
CA LEU A 253 -6.76 15.91 -6.02
C LEU A 253 -7.00 14.50 -6.54
N GLU A 254 -8.25 14.05 -6.66
CA GLU A 254 -8.61 12.74 -7.24
C GLU A 254 -8.08 12.59 -8.67
N ARG A 255 -8.23 13.64 -9.49
CA ARG A 255 -7.68 13.65 -10.85
C ARG A 255 -6.16 13.58 -10.84
N ALA A 256 -5.50 14.36 -9.97
CA ALA A 256 -4.06 14.31 -9.82
C ALA A 256 -3.57 12.94 -9.35
N GLN A 257 -4.31 12.26 -8.47
CA GLN A 257 -4.03 10.88 -8.06
C GLN A 257 -4.16 9.90 -9.23
N ALA A 258 -5.23 9.99 -10.02
CA ALA A 258 -5.42 9.17 -11.21
C ALA A 258 -4.32 9.38 -12.27
N GLU A 259 -3.77 10.60 -12.34
CA GLU A 259 -2.68 10.96 -13.25
C GLU A 259 -1.27 10.72 -12.67
N GLY A 260 -1.16 10.24 -11.42
CA GLY A 260 0.13 10.08 -10.74
C GLY A 260 0.85 11.39 -10.38
N LYS A 261 0.14 12.52 -10.44
CA LYS A 261 0.61 13.89 -10.17
C LYS A 261 0.19 14.41 -8.81
N GLU A 262 -0.19 13.53 -7.88
CA GLU A 262 -0.64 13.91 -6.54
C GLU A 262 0.36 14.83 -5.82
N ARG A 263 1.65 14.52 -5.87
CA ARG A 263 2.70 15.35 -5.25
C ARG A 263 2.87 16.71 -5.93
N GLU A 264 2.61 16.79 -7.24
CA GLU A 264 2.62 18.05 -7.99
C GLU A 264 1.42 18.91 -7.60
N TYR A 265 0.24 18.30 -7.43
CA TYR A 265 -1.00 18.96 -7.02
C TYR A 265 -1.07 19.33 -5.52
N LEU A 266 -0.27 18.67 -4.69
CA LEU A 266 -0.15 18.97 -3.26
C LEU A 266 1.04 19.89 -2.94
N GLY A 267 2.02 19.99 -3.85
CA GLY A 267 3.19 20.87 -3.80
C GLY A 267 3.99 20.87 -2.48
N GLN A 268 5.00 21.74 -2.37
CA GLN A 268 5.49 22.16 -1.05
C GLN A 268 4.59 23.31 -0.56
N ALA A 269 3.64 22.94 0.31
CA ALA A 269 2.66 23.78 1.03
C ALA A 269 1.24 23.94 0.44
N GLU A 270 0.82 23.25 -0.63
CA GLU A 270 -0.61 23.26 -1.03
C GLU A 270 -1.46 22.35 -0.12
N GLY A 271 -0.85 21.39 0.60
CA GLY A 271 -1.51 20.72 1.72
C GLY A 271 -1.99 21.68 2.82
N ALA A 272 -1.35 22.85 2.94
CA ALA A 272 -1.79 23.90 3.85
C ALA A 272 -3.09 24.56 3.38
N VAL A 273 -3.28 24.69 2.05
CA VAL A 273 -4.53 25.16 1.46
C VAL A 273 -5.67 24.16 1.69
N GLY A 274 -5.37 22.86 1.66
CA GLY A 274 -6.32 21.81 2.07
C GLY A 274 -6.77 21.97 3.53
N VAL A 275 -5.83 22.28 4.44
CA VAL A 275 -6.14 22.57 5.85
C VAL A 275 -6.99 23.84 6.00
N GLU A 276 -6.69 24.91 5.26
CA GLU A 276 -7.52 26.13 5.24
C GLU A 276 -8.96 25.84 4.75
N LEU A 277 -9.10 25.03 3.70
CA LEU A 277 -10.40 24.64 3.16
C LEU A 277 -11.19 23.77 4.14
N ILE A 278 -10.54 22.82 4.80
CA ILE A 278 -11.15 22.02 5.88
C ILE A 278 -11.65 22.94 7.01
N ALA A 279 -10.82 23.88 7.46
CA ALA A 279 -11.17 24.82 8.51
C ALA A 279 -12.37 25.71 8.11
N SER A 280 -12.55 25.98 6.82
CA SER A 280 -13.65 26.81 6.30
C SER A 280 -15.02 26.11 6.30
N ILE A 281 -15.06 24.78 6.18
CA ILE A 281 -16.31 24.00 6.10
C ILE A 281 -16.72 23.40 7.45
N VAL A 282 -15.77 23.24 8.37
CA VAL A 282 -16.03 22.67 9.70
C VAL A 282 -16.62 23.76 10.60
N PRO A 283 -17.77 23.52 11.25
CA PRO A 283 -18.31 24.47 12.23
C PRO A 283 -17.29 24.74 13.33
N VAL A 284 -17.11 26.02 13.71
CA VAL A 284 -16.14 26.44 14.76
C VAL A 284 -16.27 25.61 16.04
N SER A 285 -17.49 25.22 16.42
CA SER A 285 -17.78 24.37 17.59
C SER A 285 -17.21 22.95 17.51
N LYS A 286 -16.89 22.44 16.31
CA LYS A 286 -16.34 21.11 16.04
C LYS A 286 -14.85 21.16 15.65
N VAL A 287 -14.28 22.34 15.38
CA VAL A 287 -12.86 22.49 14.99
C VAL A 287 -11.90 21.99 16.07
N ALA A 288 -12.17 22.28 17.34
CA ALA A 288 -11.36 21.74 18.44
C ALA A 288 -11.42 20.20 18.51
N LYS A 289 -12.56 19.58 18.15
CA LYS A 289 -12.66 18.11 18.06
C LYS A 289 -11.80 17.59 16.91
N LEU A 290 -11.84 18.25 15.74
CA LEU A 290 -10.98 17.92 14.61
C LEU A 290 -9.49 18.01 14.95
N GLY A 291 -9.06 19.05 15.68
CA GLY A 291 -7.69 19.17 16.18
C GLY A 291 -7.30 18.03 17.13
N LYS A 292 -8.20 17.64 18.05
CA LYS A 292 -7.95 16.51 18.96
C LYS A 292 -7.77 15.19 18.19
N LEU A 293 -8.54 14.98 17.13
CA LEU A 293 -8.41 13.79 16.27
C LEU A 293 -7.06 13.78 15.55
N ALA A 294 -6.66 14.90 14.95
CA ALA A 294 -5.35 15.04 14.31
C ALA A 294 -4.20 14.73 15.29
N ARG A 295 -4.29 15.23 16.52
CA ARG A 295 -3.33 14.98 17.60
C ARG A 295 -3.29 13.52 18.05
N ALA A 296 -4.45 12.85 18.08
CA ALA A 296 -4.60 11.49 18.57
C ALA A 296 -3.78 10.46 17.78
N VAL A 297 -3.49 10.78 16.52
CA VAL A 297 -2.83 9.88 15.58
C VAL A 297 -1.39 10.30 15.29
N GLU A 298 -0.82 11.26 16.03
CA GLU A 298 0.60 11.57 15.95
C GLU A 298 1.44 10.39 16.49
N PRO A 299 2.54 10.00 15.81
CA PRO A 299 3.38 8.88 16.25
C PRO A 299 3.97 9.12 17.64
N ALA A 300 4.06 8.07 18.45
CA ALA A 300 4.46 8.15 19.87
C ALA A 300 5.85 8.75 20.11
N ASP A 301 6.79 8.64 19.17
CA ASP A 301 8.13 9.24 19.24
C ASP A 301 8.12 10.77 19.07
N ALA A 302 6.98 11.35 18.67
CA ALA A 302 6.75 12.80 18.60
C ALA A 302 6.18 13.37 19.92
N LEU A 303 5.91 12.52 20.91
CA LEU A 303 5.46 12.88 22.25
C LEU A 303 6.63 12.70 23.24
N ALA A 304 6.88 13.71 24.06
CA ALA A 304 7.92 13.70 25.10
C ALA A 304 7.88 12.42 25.97
N PRO A 305 9.02 11.97 26.53
CA PRO A 305 9.17 10.68 27.21
C PRO A 305 8.36 10.51 28.51
N ASP A 306 7.69 11.55 29.01
CA ASP A 306 6.86 11.47 30.21
C ASP A 306 5.37 11.42 29.85
N ARG A 307 4.87 10.23 29.50
CA ARG A 307 3.48 9.90 29.85
C ARG A 307 3.42 9.78 31.38
N PRO A 308 2.60 10.57 32.11
CA PRO A 308 2.35 10.26 33.50
C PRO A 308 1.60 8.93 33.55
N HIS A 309 2.28 7.87 33.98
CA HIS A 309 1.64 6.62 34.36
C HIS A 309 0.74 6.89 35.59
N GLY A 310 -0.53 7.19 35.33
CA GLY A 310 -1.53 7.55 36.34
C GLY A 310 -2.89 7.90 35.74
N GLN A 311 -3.89 8.14 36.61
CA GLN A 311 -5.30 8.41 36.24
C GLN A 311 -5.50 9.51 35.19
N ALA A 312 -4.59 10.50 35.09
CA ALA A 312 -4.66 11.58 34.11
C ALA A 312 -4.37 11.11 32.66
N GLY A 313 -3.41 10.19 32.46
CA GLY A 313 -3.12 9.60 31.16
C GLY A 313 -4.24 8.70 30.66
N GLY A 314 -4.89 7.96 31.58
CA GLY A 314 -6.08 7.16 31.28
C GLY A 314 -7.31 8.02 30.91
N ARG A 315 -7.44 9.20 31.51
CA ARG A 315 -8.53 10.14 31.21
C ARG A 315 -8.36 10.80 29.84
N ALA A 316 -7.14 11.22 29.48
CA ALA A 316 -6.85 11.78 28.16
C ALA A 316 -7.00 10.74 27.04
N ALA A 317 -6.53 9.51 27.24
CA ALA A 317 -6.75 8.40 26.30
C ALA A 317 -8.25 8.04 26.17
N GLY A 318 -9.00 8.06 27.28
CA GLY A 318 -10.45 7.85 27.28
C GLY A 318 -11.22 8.95 26.54
N GLU A 319 -10.85 10.22 26.72
CA GLU A 319 -11.45 11.35 25.99
C GLU A 319 -11.17 11.30 24.49
N LEU A 320 -9.97 10.86 24.08
CA LEU A 320 -9.61 10.65 22.68
C LEU A 320 -10.38 9.48 22.06
N ALA A 321 -10.44 8.34 22.75
CA ALA A 321 -11.24 7.20 22.31
C ALA A 321 -12.74 7.56 22.17
N GLN A 322 -13.27 8.35 23.10
CA GLN A 322 -14.65 8.84 23.03
C GLN A 322 -14.88 9.79 21.86
N ALA A 323 -13.93 10.65 21.52
CA ALA A 323 -14.01 11.52 20.35
C ALA A 323 -14.01 10.74 19.02
N TRP A 324 -13.23 9.64 18.95
CA TRP A 324 -13.24 8.73 17.80
C TRP A 324 -14.56 7.99 17.65
N VAL A 325 -15.11 7.46 18.76
CA VAL A 325 -16.41 6.79 18.76
C VAL A 325 -17.54 7.74 18.39
N GLU A 326 -17.55 8.97 18.92
CA GLU A 326 -18.53 10.00 18.55
C GLU A 326 -18.47 10.28 17.04
N LEU A 327 -17.28 10.53 16.49
CA LEU A 327 -17.13 10.82 15.07
C LEU A 327 -17.46 9.60 14.19
N ALA A 328 -17.14 8.39 14.62
CA ALA A 328 -17.54 7.18 13.89
C ALA A 328 -19.06 7.04 13.84
N GLY A 329 -19.77 7.32 14.94
CA GLY A 329 -21.22 7.36 14.96
C GLY A 329 -21.81 8.51 14.12
N ASP A 330 -21.17 9.68 14.11
CA ASP A 330 -21.54 10.80 13.23
C ASP A 330 -21.35 10.39 11.75
N ALA A 331 -20.23 9.76 11.42
CA ALA A 331 -19.91 9.25 10.09
C ALA A 331 -20.89 8.17 9.64
N ALA A 332 -21.26 7.22 10.51
CA ALA A 332 -22.25 6.20 10.22
C ALA A 332 -23.61 6.79 9.84
N ARG A 333 -24.08 7.80 10.60
CA ARG A 333 -25.34 8.52 10.30
C ARG A 333 -25.28 9.29 8.98
N VAL A 334 -24.13 9.88 8.66
CA VAL A 334 -23.91 10.60 7.40
C VAL A 334 -23.81 9.61 6.23
N GLN A 335 -23.13 8.49 6.40
CA GLN A 335 -22.96 7.42 5.40
C GLN A 335 -24.30 6.85 4.92
N ALA A 336 -25.26 6.70 5.83
CA ALA A 336 -26.61 6.19 5.52
C ALA A 336 -27.42 7.09 4.56
N ARG A 337 -27.02 8.36 4.36
CA ARG A 337 -27.75 9.33 3.51
C ARG A 337 -27.43 9.21 2.02
N GLY A 338 -26.37 8.50 1.64
CA GLY A 338 -25.94 8.32 0.24
C GLY A 338 -25.20 9.54 -0.32
N GLY A 339 -24.94 9.56 -1.64
CA GLY A 339 -24.36 10.72 -2.33
C GLY A 339 -22.96 11.13 -1.85
N LEU A 340 -22.72 12.45 -1.78
CA LEU A 340 -21.44 13.03 -1.35
C LEU A 340 -21.19 12.81 0.15
N GLU A 341 -22.25 12.76 0.96
CA GLU A 341 -22.19 12.43 2.38
C GLU A 341 -21.61 11.05 2.61
N ARG A 342 -22.05 10.06 1.84
CA ARG A 342 -21.47 8.71 1.87
C ARG A 342 -20.00 8.72 1.49
N GLN A 343 -19.62 9.42 0.43
CA GLN A 343 -18.22 9.50 0.01
C GLN A 343 -17.33 10.12 1.10
N GLY A 344 -17.80 11.18 1.77
CA GLY A 344 -17.07 11.79 2.88
C GLY A 344 -16.90 10.85 4.08
N ALA A 345 -17.94 10.09 4.44
CA ALA A 345 -17.86 9.10 5.50
C ALA A 345 -16.98 7.89 5.12
N ASP A 346 -17.07 7.41 3.88
CA ASP A 346 -16.24 6.31 3.37
C ASP A 346 -14.75 6.72 3.36
N LEU A 347 -14.45 7.95 2.94
CA LEU A 347 -13.11 8.53 2.97
C LEU A 347 -12.56 8.68 4.41
N PHE A 348 -13.43 9.01 5.37
CA PHE A 348 -13.05 9.04 6.78
C PHE A 348 -12.61 7.67 7.27
N PHE A 349 -13.41 6.62 7.01
CA PHE A 349 -13.09 5.26 7.42
C PHE A 349 -11.87 4.69 6.69
N ASP A 350 -11.68 4.99 5.40
CA ASP A 350 -10.47 4.64 4.63
C ASP A 350 -9.21 5.21 5.29
N GLY A 351 -9.21 6.53 5.54
CA GLY A 351 -8.08 7.18 6.18
C GLY A 351 -7.83 6.72 7.62
N LEU A 352 -8.90 6.55 8.41
CA LEU A 352 -8.78 6.08 9.79
C LEU A 352 -8.21 4.66 9.86
N ALA A 353 -8.69 3.75 9.01
CA ALA A 353 -8.16 2.40 8.91
C ALA A 353 -6.69 2.42 8.47
N GLY A 354 -6.33 3.23 7.47
CA GLY A 354 -4.94 3.39 7.00
C GLY A 354 -3.99 3.90 8.09
N VAL A 355 -4.39 4.95 8.81
CA VAL A 355 -3.64 5.49 9.94
C VAL A 355 -3.47 4.43 11.03
N LYS A 356 -4.54 3.75 11.44
CA LYS A 356 -4.47 2.73 12.50
C LYS A 356 -3.69 1.50 12.07
N ARG A 357 -3.75 1.11 10.80
CA ARG A 357 -2.90 0.09 10.19
C ARG A 357 -1.43 0.45 10.30
N SER A 358 -1.04 1.68 9.96
CA SER A 358 0.35 2.15 10.09
C SER A 358 0.86 2.16 11.53
N GLN A 359 -0.04 2.27 12.50
CA GLN A 359 0.24 2.27 13.93
C GLN A 359 0.20 0.87 14.56
N ASN A 360 -0.12 -0.17 13.78
CA ASN A 360 -0.39 -1.52 14.27
C ASN A 360 -1.57 -1.59 15.27
N GLU A 361 -2.54 -0.67 15.14
CA GLU A 361 -3.71 -0.50 16.01
C GLU A 361 -5.04 -0.77 15.28
N LEU A 362 -5.00 -1.35 14.06
CA LEU A 362 -6.22 -1.61 13.27
C LEU A 362 -7.21 -2.53 14.01
N ARG A 363 -6.71 -3.53 14.73
CA ARG A 363 -7.57 -4.43 15.52
C ARG A 363 -8.31 -3.69 16.63
N GLU A 364 -7.61 -2.79 17.33
CA GLU A 364 -8.22 -1.98 18.40
C GLU A 364 -9.33 -1.07 17.86
N LEU A 365 -9.14 -0.53 16.64
CA LEU A 365 -10.17 0.23 15.93
C LEU A 365 -11.42 -0.64 15.69
N VAL A 366 -11.25 -1.83 15.10
CA VAL A 366 -12.36 -2.74 14.78
C VAL A 366 -13.12 -3.14 16.05
N ASP A 367 -12.39 -3.52 17.11
CA ASP A 367 -13.00 -3.88 18.40
C ASP A 367 -13.73 -2.70 19.05
N GLY A 368 -13.19 -1.49 18.91
CA GLY A 368 -13.81 -0.26 19.40
C GLY A 368 -15.13 0.04 18.69
N LEU A 369 -15.13 0.01 17.35
CA LEU A 369 -16.33 0.24 16.54
C LEU A 369 -17.39 -0.84 16.74
N ARG A 370 -16.97 -2.09 16.95
CA ARG A 370 -17.90 -3.16 17.27
C ARG A 370 -18.63 -2.91 18.59
N LYS A 371 -17.90 -2.47 19.62
CA LYS A 371 -18.49 -2.15 20.93
C LYS A 371 -19.45 -0.96 20.86
N SER A 372 -19.22 -0.01 19.95
CA SER A 372 -20.12 1.13 19.74
C SER A 372 -21.29 0.82 18.79
N GLY A 373 -21.23 -0.29 18.05
CA GLY A 373 -22.26 -0.67 17.07
C GLY A 373 -22.05 -0.07 15.67
N ASP A 374 -20.87 0.50 15.39
CA ASP A 374 -20.56 1.22 14.15
C ASP A 374 -19.64 0.43 13.20
N VAL A 375 -19.34 -0.84 13.50
CA VAL A 375 -18.40 -1.64 12.71
C VAL A 375 -18.87 -1.88 11.27
N ASP A 376 -20.18 -2.00 11.07
CA ASP A 376 -20.78 -2.13 9.73
C ASP A 376 -20.45 -0.92 8.84
N SER A 377 -20.26 0.27 9.40
CA SER A 377 -19.86 1.45 8.63
C SER A 377 -18.43 1.38 8.12
N LEU A 378 -17.51 0.79 8.90
CA LEU A 378 -16.15 0.49 8.47
C LEU A 378 -16.12 -0.63 7.42
N LEU A 379 -16.95 -1.66 7.57
CA LEU A 379 -17.07 -2.73 6.57
C LEU A 379 -17.63 -2.20 5.25
N ARG A 380 -18.66 -1.33 5.32
CA ARG A 380 -19.32 -0.72 4.16
C ARG A 380 -18.43 0.24 3.38
N SER A 381 -17.43 0.85 4.02
CA SER A 381 -16.55 1.81 3.36
C SER A 381 -15.53 1.15 2.43
N GLY A 382 -15.30 -0.16 2.56
CA GLY A 382 -14.28 -0.87 1.80
C GLY A 382 -12.84 -0.62 2.25
N ALA A 383 -12.65 -0.01 3.42
CA ALA A 383 -11.34 0.38 3.96
C ALA A 383 -10.44 -0.80 4.40
N LEU A 384 -11.03 -1.98 4.58
CA LEU A 384 -10.33 -3.20 4.97
C LEU A 384 -9.96 -4.03 3.74
N THR A 385 -8.72 -4.47 3.70
CA THR A 385 -8.21 -5.36 2.65
C THR A 385 -8.80 -6.77 2.80
N PRO A 386 -8.81 -7.59 1.73
CA PRO A 386 -9.29 -8.96 1.83
C PRO A 386 -8.58 -9.79 2.90
N ASN A 387 -7.26 -9.63 3.07
CA ASN A 387 -6.50 -10.34 4.09
C ASN A 387 -6.91 -9.93 5.52
N GLU A 388 -7.20 -8.64 5.72
CA GLU A 388 -7.71 -8.15 7.01
C GLU A 388 -9.12 -8.66 7.29
N LEU A 389 -9.99 -8.69 6.28
CA LEU A 389 -11.33 -9.26 6.38
C LEU A 389 -11.25 -10.77 6.71
N GLY A 390 -10.40 -11.52 6.01
CA GLY A 390 -10.15 -12.94 6.27
C GLY A 390 -9.56 -13.20 7.65
N TYR A 391 -8.69 -12.33 8.15
CA TYR A 391 -8.21 -12.38 9.53
C TYR A 391 -9.35 -12.17 10.53
N LEU A 392 -10.16 -11.12 10.36
CA LEU A 392 -11.27 -10.81 11.26
C LEU A 392 -12.32 -11.93 11.28
N ALA A 393 -12.65 -12.51 10.13
CA ALA A 393 -13.61 -13.62 10.03
C ALA A 393 -13.18 -14.85 10.84
N ARG A 394 -11.88 -15.18 10.85
CA ARG A 394 -11.34 -16.31 11.63
C ARG A 394 -11.34 -16.04 13.13
N GLN A 395 -11.25 -14.78 13.54
CA GLN A 395 -11.30 -14.40 14.95
C GLN A 395 -12.73 -14.36 15.47
N ASP A 396 -13.65 -13.79 14.69
CA ASP A 396 -15.06 -13.70 15.05
C ASP A 396 -15.95 -13.61 13.82
N ILE A 397 -16.60 -14.72 13.49
CA ILE A 397 -17.49 -14.81 12.34
C ILE A 397 -18.76 -13.96 12.50
N GLY A 398 -19.19 -13.73 13.75
CA GLY A 398 -20.37 -12.95 14.08
C GLY A 398 -20.21 -11.45 13.79
N LEU A 399 -18.98 -11.00 13.49
CA LEU A 399 -18.72 -9.66 12.98
C LEU A 399 -19.52 -9.34 11.70
N PHE A 400 -19.81 -10.36 10.89
CA PHE A 400 -20.43 -10.23 9.57
C PHE A 400 -21.92 -10.65 9.55
N ASP A 401 -22.54 -10.79 10.73
CA ASP A 401 -23.97 -11.09 10.87
C ASP A 401 -24.83 -9.81 11.01
N GLY A 402 -24.20 -8.63 10.92
CA GLY A 402 -24.82 -7.31 10.97
C GLY A 402 -25.47 -6.87 9.64
N GLU A 403 -25.48 -5.56 9.39
CA GLU A 403 -26.03 -4.99 8.15
C GLU A 403 -25.13 -5.27 6.94
N VAL A 404 -23.83 -5.51 7.16
CA VAL A 404 -22.85 -5.76 6.10
C VAL A 404 -22.31 -7.18 6.22
N SER A 405 -22.70 -8.03 5.29
CA SER A 405 -22.16 -9.37 5.16
C SER A 405 -20.70 -9.36 4.71
N PHE A 406 -19.99 -10.47 4.93
CA PHE A 406 -18.62 -10.65 4.47
C PHE A 406 -18.45 -10.41 2.96
N HIS A 407 -19.39 -10.90 2.15
CA HIS A 407 -19.37 -10.71 0.70
C HIS A 407 -19.55 -9.23 0.32
N GLN A 408 -20.42 -8.51 1.02
CA GLN A 408 -20.61 -7.07 0.81
C GLN A 408 -19.39 -6.26 1.26
N ALA A 409 -18.68 -6.68 2.30
CA ALA A 409 -17.42 -6.05 2.71
C ALA A 409 -16.31 -6.24 1.64
N ILE A 410 -16.19 -7.46 1.09
CA ILE A 410 -15.29 -7.74 -0.04
C ILE A 410 -15.69 -6.93 -1.28
N ASP A 411 -16.99 -6.83 -1.58
CA ASP A 411 -17.48 -6.04 -2.71
C ASP A 411 -17.22 -4.53 -2.51
N ALA A 412 -17.37 -4.03 -1.28
CA ALA A 412 -17.03 -2.65 -0.92
C ALA A 412 -15.55 -2.34 -1.14
N TYR A 413 -14.64 -3.27 -0.80
CA TYR A 413 -13.20 -3.15 -1.09
C TYR A 413 -12.93 -3.05 -2.60
N VAL A 414 -13.59 -3.88 -3.41
CA VAL A 414 -13.46 -3.81 -4.88
C VAL A 414 -14.01 -2.47 -5.40
N GLY A 415 -15.16 -2.05 -4.87
CA GLY A 415 -15.84 -0.82 -5.26
C GLY A 415 -16.26 -0.84 -6.73
N ALA A 416 -16.19 0.32 -7.39
CA ALA A 416 -16.56 0.48 -8.80
C ALA A 416 -15.51 -0.06 -9.79
N ARG A 417 -14.38 -0.61 -9.31
CA ARG A 417 -13.32 -1.14 -10.18
C ARG A 417 -13.83 -2.36 -10.94
N PRO A 418 -13.55 -2.48 -12.26
CA PRO A 418 -13.82 -3.72 -12.97
C PRO A 418 -12.94 -4.84 -12.40
N LEU A 419 -13.48 -6.06 -12.27
CA LEU A 419 -12.73 -7.20 -11.73
C LEU A 419 -11.45 -7.49 -12.54
N SER A 420 -11.43 -7.16 -13.83
CA SER A 420 -10.25 -7.29 -14.70
C SER A 420 -9.09 -6.34 -14.37
N ALA A 421 -9.35 -5.27 -13.62
CA ALA A 421 -8.31 -4.35 -13.16
C ALA A 421 -7.66 -4.78 -11.84
N LEU A 422 -8.18 -5.84 -11.18
CA LEU A 422 -7.59 -6.37 -9.97
C LEU A 422 -6.29 -7.11 -10.29
N SER A 423 -5.27 -6.89 -9.46
CA SER A 423 -4.01 -7.62 -9.58
C SER A 423 -4.19 -9.11 -9.24
N ARG A 424 -3.31 -9.98 -9.74
CA ARG A 424 -3.30 -11.41 -9.38
C ARG A 424 -3.22 -11.63 -7.87
N ARG A 425 -2.53 -10.74 -7.17
CA ARG A 425 -2.40 -10.77 -5.71
C ARG A 425 -3.73 -10.46 -5.04
N GLU A 426 -4.41 -9.38 -5.41
CA GLU A 426 -5.72 -9.03 -4.86
C GLU A 426 -6.75 -10.15 -5.08
N VAL A 427 -6.75 -10.78 -6.25
CA VAL A 427 -7.65 -11.91 -6.55
C VAL A 427 -7.34 -13.12 -5.65
N GLY A 428 -6.05 -13.41 -5.40
CA GLY A 428 -5.61 -14.45 -4.48
C GLY A 428 -6.04 -14.17 -3.04
N ASP A 429 -5.72 -12.98 -2.53
CA ASP A 429 -6.09 -12.49 -1.19
C ASP A 429 -7.61 -12.59 -0.97
N MET A 430 -8.42 -12.20 -1.97
CA MET A 430 -9.89 -12.37 -1.93
C MET A 430 -10.32 -13.83 -1.83
N GLY A 431 -9.69 -14.72 -2.60
CA GLY A 431 -9.94 -16.15 -2.54
C GLY A 431 -9.70 -16.73 -1.15
N GLU A 432 -8.54 -16.44 -0.58
CA GLU A 432 -8.14 -16.92 0.75
C GLU A 432 -9.10 -16.41 1.83
N ALA A 433 -9.47 -15.13 1.77
CA ALA A 433 -10.42 -14.53 2.69
C ALA A 433 -11.81 -15.21 2.61
N LEU A 434 -12.30 -15.50 1.41
CA LEU A 434 -13.59 -16.16 1.19
C LEU A 434 -13.60 -17.61 1.68
N VAL A 435 -12.50 -18.36 1.44
CA VAL A 435 -12.34 -19.73 1.96
C VAL A 435 -12.26 -19.73 3.48
N ALA A 436 -11.49 -18.81 4.08
CA ALA A 436 -11.39 -18.67 5.53
C ALA A 436 -12.77 -18.40 6.16
N HIS A 437 -13.54 -17.48 5.59
CA HIS A 437 -14.89 -17.18 6.05
C HIS A 437 -15.85 -18.38 5.93
N ASP A 438 -15.86 -19.09 4.80
CA ASP A 438 -16.70 -20.27 4.59
C ASP A 438 -16.35 -21.42 5.56
N LEU A 439 -15.05 -21.71 5.75
CA LEU A 439 -14.59 -22.71 6.71
C LEU A 439 -14.95 -22.33 8.15
N THR A 440 -14.81 -21.06 8.52
CA THR A 440 -15.20 -20.59 9.86
C THR A 440 -16.70 -20.76 10.09
N ARG A 441 -17.54 -20.45 9.09
CA ARG A 441 -19.00 -20.71 9.16
C ARG A 441 -19.34 -22.19 9.27
N LYS A 442 -18.53 -23.07 8.69
CA LYS A 442 -18.64 -24.53 8.84
C LYS A 442 -18.13 -25.04 10.20
N GLY A 443 -17.64 -24.16 11.07
CA GLY A 443 -17.21 -24.47 12.42
C GLY A 443 -15.76 -24.98 12.53
N TYR A 444 -14.94 -24.81 11.50
CA TYR A 444 -13.52 -25.17 11.58
C TYR A 444 -12.82 -24.40 12.69
N LEU A 445 -11.96 -25.10 13.42
CA LEU A 445 -11.22 -24.55 14.54
C LEU A 445 -9.80 -24.21 14.12
N GLU A 446 -9.22 -23.20 14.77
CA GLU A 446 -7.80 -22.85 14.66
C GLU A 446 -7.31 -22.56 13.23
N LEU A 447 -8.20 -22.01 12.39
CA LEU A 447 -7.90 -21.60 11.03
C LEU A 447 -6.77 -20.58 11.00
N THR A 448 -5.62 -20.97 10.44
CA THR A 448 -4.40 -20.17 10.43
C THR A 448 -3.71 -20.30 9.07
N PRO A 449 -3.38 -19.21 8.39
CA PRO A 449 -2.50 -19.25 7.21
C PRO A 449 -1.06 -19.52 7.66
N ILE A 450 -0.38 -20.44 6.98
CA ILE A 450 1.06 -20.65 7.16
C ILE A 450 1.73 -20.12 5.91
N GLN A 451 1.93 -18.79 5.84
CA GLN A 451 2.44 -18.11 4.65
C GLN A 451 3.43 -16.99 5.00
N ASN A 452 4.29 -16.68 4.04
CA ASN A 452 5.10 -15.46 4.07
C ASN A 452 4.34 -14.24 3.51
N HIS A 453 4.92 -13.04 3.63
CA HIS A 453 4.40 -11.76 3.14
C HIS A 453 4.16 -11.69 1.63
N SER A 454 4.71 -12.64 0.86
CA SER A 454 4.51 -12.77 -0.59
C SER A 454 3.33 -13.69 -0.93
N GLY A 455 2.62 -14.24 0.06
CA GLY A 455 1.53 -15.20 -0.16
C GLY A 455 2.04 -16.58 -0.56
N HIS A 456 3.28 -16.94 -0.20
CA HIS A 456 3.81 -18.28 -0.45
C HIS A 456 3.83 -19.09 0.82
N GLY A 457 3.13 -20.22 0.81
CA GLY A 457 3.02 -21.11 1.95
C GLY A 457 1.86 -22.07 1.80
N ASP A 458 1.38 -22.60 2.91
CA ASP A 458 0.09 -23.30 2.97
C ASP A 458 -0.98 -22.24 3.29
N ASP A 459 -1.91 -22.06 2.34
CA ASP A 459 -2.78 -20.89 2.32
C ASP A 459 -3.69 -20.82 3.55
N LEU A 460 -4.29 -21.94 3.93
CA LEU A 460 -5.00 -22.09 5.20
C LEU A 460 -4.78 -23.49 5.78
N LEU A 461 -4.74 -23.58 7.10
CA LEU A 461 -4.68 -24.82 7.85
C LEU A 461 -5.66 -24.74 9.01
N GLY A 462 -6.41 -25.81 9.30
CA GLY A 462 -7.39 -25.81 10.38
C GLY A 462 -7.81 -27.22 10.80
N VAL A 463 -8.47 -27.31 11.95
CA VAL A 463 -9.00 -28.58 12.47
C VAL A 463 -10.44 -28.75 12.03
N ASN A 464 -10.73 -29.85 11.33
CA ASN A 464 -12.09 -30.19 10.95
C ASN A 464 -12.91 -30.53 12.20
N PRO A 465 -14.06 -29.86 12.43
CA PRO A 465 -14.81 -29.99 13.67
C PRO A 465 -15.52 -31.33 13.81
N THR A 466 -15.70 -32.06 12.69
CA THR A 466 -16.37 -33.36 12.67
C THR A 466 -15.38 -34.50 12.86
N THR A 467 -14.20 -34.42 12.26
CA THR A 467 -13.19 -35.50 12.29
C THR A 467 -12.12 -35.29 13.36
N GLY A 468 -11.92 -34.05 13.82
CA GLY A 468 -10.82 -33.67 14.71
C GLY A 468 -9.44 -33.72 14.05
N ARG A 469 -9.37 -33.89 12.72
CA ARG A 469 -8.10 -33.98 11.98
C ARG A 469 -7.68 -32.61 11.44
N TRP A 470 -6.37 -32.42 11.33
CA TRP A 470 -5.79 -31.28 10.63
C TRP A 470 -6.05 -31.40 9.13
N GLU A 471 -6.59 -30.34 8.55
CA GLU A 471 -6.76 -30.17 7.11
C GLU A 471 -5.98 -28.95 6.63
N VAL A 472 -5.37 -29.07 5.45
CA VAL A 472 -4.66 -27.98 4.77
C VAL A 472 -5.44 -27.63 3.53
N PHE A 473 -5.65 -26.34 3.27
CA PHE A 473 -6.38 -25.85 2.11
C PHE A 473 -5.42 -25.04 1.26
N GLU A 474 -5.11 -25.53 0.05
CA GLU A 474 -4.54 -24.68 -1.00
C GLU A 474 -5.68 -23.98 -1.74
N VAL A 475 -5.60 -22.66 -1.83
CA VAL A 475 -6.63 -21.81 -2.40
C VAL A 475 -6.23 -21.36 -3.81
N LYS A 476 -7.18 -21.43 -4.75
CA LYS A 476 -7.05 -20.87 -6.08
C LYS A 476 -8.28 -20.05 -6.43
N ALA A 477 -8.05 -18.77 -6.68
CA ALA A 477 -9.09 -17.83 -7.09
C ALA A 477 -8.90 -17.34 -8.52
N SER A 478 -10.01 -16.97 -9.15
CA SER A 478 -10.02 -16.46 -10.52
C SER A 478 -11.19 -15.50 -10.76
N VAL A 479 -10.91 -14.44 -11.53
CA VAL A 479 -11.90 -13.48 -12.07
C VAL A 479 -12.07 -13.63 -13.59
N GLN A 480 -11.36 -14.57 -14.22
CA GLN A 480 -11.33 -14.80 -15.68
C GLN A 480 -11.90 -16.18 -16.07
N GLY A 481 -12.75 -16.77 -15.23
CA GLY A 481 -13.28 -18.12 -15.39
C GLY A 481 -12.78 -19.08 -14.31
N ILE A 482 -12.62 -20.37 -14.62
CA ILE A 482 -12.38 -21.44 -13.64
C ILE A 482 -10.98 -21.35 -13.03
N ALA A 483 -10.86 -21.29 -11.69
CA ALA A 483 -9.56 -21.30 -11.03
C ALA A 483 -8.78 -22.63 -11.23
N LYS A 484 -7.49 -22.51 -11.56
CA LYS A 484 -6.57 -23.59 -12.00
C LYS A 484 -6.25 -24.63 -10.92
N ALA A 485 -6.31 -25.93 -11.21
CA ALA A 485 -5.98 -27.02 -10.27
C ALA A 485 -4.54 -26.91 -9.71
N GLN A 486 -4.31 -27.34 -8.46
CA GLN A 486 -2.97 -27.36 -7.84
C GLN A 486 -2.19 -28.60 -8.29
N MET A 487 -0.89 -28.46 -8.54
CA MET A 487 0.00 -29.56 -8.94
C MET A 487 0.90 -30.05 -7.79
N GLY A 488 1.27 -31.34 -7.84
CA GLY A 488 2.27 -31.95 -6.95
C GLY A 488 1.71 -32.95 -5.93
N GLU A 489 2.62 -33.73 -5.34
CA GLU A 489 2.29 -34.62 -4.22
C GLU A 489 2.00 -33.74 -2.98
N PRO A 490 0.79 -33.81 -2.41
CA PRO A 490 0.38 -32.88 -1.35
C PRO A 490 1.24 -33.00 -0.10
N PHE A 491 1.49 -34.23 0.37
CA PHE A 491 2.19 -34.48 1.62
C PHE A 491 3.62 -33.92 1.64
N PRO A 492 4.51 -34.19 0.67
CA PRO A 492 5.85 -33.60 0.65
C PRO A 492 5.87 -32.07 0.58
N ILE A 493 4.88 -31.46 -0.07
CA ILE A 493 4.78 -30.00 -0.22
C ILE A 493 4.41 -29.36 1.12
N VAL A 494 3.34 -29.86 1.74
CA VAL A 494 2.86 -29.41 3.06
C VAL A 494 3.95 -29.58 4.11
N THR A 495 4.54 -30.79 4.24
CA THR A 495 5.59 -31.04 5.23
C THR A 495 6.77 -30.09 5.07
N LYS A 496 7.23 -29.85 3.83
CA LYS A 496 8.35 -28.94 3.56
C LYS A 496 8.02 -27.48 3.89
N ARG A 497 6.78 -27.05 3.70
CA ARG A 497 6.32 -25.69 4.04
C ARG A 497 6.23 -25.52 5.56
N LEU A 498 5.69 -26.50 6.28
CA LEU A 498 5.70 -26.53 7.75
C LEU A 498 7.12 -26.51 8.32
N GLU A 499 8.03 -27.34 7.80
CA GLU A 499 9.44 -27.36 8.23
C GLU A 499 10.14 -26.02 8.02
N ARG A 500 9.90 -25.37 6.86
CA ARG A 500 10.44 -24.02 6.58
C ARG A 500 9.90 -22.95 7.52
N ALA A 501 8.62 -23.02 7.88
CA ALA A 501 8.02 -22.14 8.88
C ALA A 501 8.69 -22.32 10.26
N ILE A 502 9.00 -23.56 10.65
CA ILE A 502 9.66 -23.88 11.93
C ILE A 502 11.11 -23.39 11.96
N GLU A 503 11.85 -23.57 10.85
CA GLU A 503 13.24 -23.13 10.74
C GLU A 503 13.40 -21.60 10.86
N ALA A 504 12.31 -20.83 10.64
CA ALA A 504 12.23 -19.39 10.85
C ALA A 504 13.38 -18.59 10.20
N ARG A 505 13.81 -19.00 9.00
CA ARG A 505 14.93 -18.39 8.25
C ARG A 505 14.48 -17.84 6.90
N GLY A 506 15.11 -16.75 6.46
CA GLY A 506 14.84 -16.11 5.17
C GLY A 506 13.41 -15.54 5.07
N HIS A 507 12.65 -16.00 4.08
CA HIS A 507 11.27 -15.55 3.85
C HIS A 507 10.28 -15.93 4.97
N TRP A 508 10.65 -16.84 5.86
CA TRP A 508 9.83 -17.30 6.99
C TRP A 508 10.27 -16.73 8.34
N ALA A 509 11.16 -15.72 8.33
CA ALA A 509 11.50 -14.98 9.55
C ALA A 509 10.23 -14.29 10.11
N PRO A 510 10.09 -14.11 11.43
CA PRO A 510 8.88 -13.54 12.04
C PRO A 510 8.41 -12.21 11.43
N LYS A 511 9.34 -11.33 11.05
CA LYS A 511 9.04 -10.06 10.38
C LYS A 511 8.54 -10.17 8.92
N ASN A 512 8.62 -11.36 8.34
CA ASN A 512 8.32 -11.66 6.93
C ASN A 512 7.13 -12.62 6.79
N VAL A 513 6.48 -13.04 7.89
CA VAL A 513 5.27 -13.86 7.88
C VAL A 513 4.06 -13.00 8.24
N TRP A 514 2.88 -13.43 7.81
CA TRP A 514 1.64 -12.68 8.07
C TRP A 514 1.20 -12.83 9.53
N GLU A 515 1.21 -14.06 10.06
CA GLU A 515 0.80 -14.34 11.44
C GLU A 515 2.01 -14.52 12.35
N GLU A 516 2.01 -13.82 13.49
CA GLU A 516 3.07 -13.96 14.51
C GLU A 516 3.17 -15.40 15.06
N GLN A 517 2.04 -16.12 15.08
CA GLN A 517 1.94 -17.49 15.60
C GLN A 517 2.30 -18.58 14.59
N THR A 518 2.65 -18.23 13.33
CA THR A 518 2.93 -19.18 12.24
C THR A 518 3.87 -20.31 12.67
N LYS A 519 4.96 -19.97 13.39
CA LYS A 519 5.94 -20.95 13.85
C LYS A 519 5.36 -21.91 14.89
N GLU A 520 4.71 -21.38 15.91
CA GLU A 520 4.15 -22.17 17.02
C GLU A 520 3.07 -23.13 16.52
N VAL A 521 2.22 -22.66 15.60
CA VAL A 521 1.20 -23.48 14.95
C VAL A 521 1.85 -24.58 14.10
N ALA A 522 2.84 -24.25 13.27
CA ALA A 522 3.53 -25.25 12.45
C ALA A 522 4.23 -26.34 13.30
N GLU A 523 4.88 -25.96 14.40
CA GLU A 523 5.48 -26.91 15.33
C GLU A 523 4.44 -27.82 15.97
N ARG A 524 3.27 -27.29 16.36
CA ARG A 524 2.18 -28.06 16.95
C ARG A 524 1.57 -29.03 15.95
N VAL A 525 1.31 -28.61 14.72
CA VAL A 525 0.79 -29.46 13.64
C VAL A 525 1.72 -30.64 13.41
N LEU A 526 3.04 -30.41 13.31
CA LEU A 526 3.99 -31.53 13.15
C LEU A 526 3.97 -32.48 14.35
N ARG A 527 3.86 -31.98 15.59
CA ARG A 527 3.80 -32.85 16.78
C ARG A 527 2.52 -33.69 16.85
N GLU A 528 1.39 -33.10 16.50
CA GLU A 528 0.07 -33.74 16.62
C GLU A 528 -0.25 -34.67 15.44
N ALA A 529 0.23 -34.33 14.25
CA ALA A 529 -0.01 -35.11 13.05
C ALA A 529 1.08 -36.18 12.79
N GLU A 530 2.16 -36.26 13.57
CA GLU A 530 3.21 -37.28 13.36
C GLU A 530 2.67 -38.69 13.63
N ILE A 531 2.69 -39.56 12.60
CA ILE A 531 2.29 -40.96 12.74
C ILE A 531 3.44 -41.75 13.38
N PRO A 532 3.26 -42.39 14.55
CA PRO A 532 4.31 -43.17 15.20
C PRO A 532 4.70 -44.40 14.35
N GLY A 533 5.94 -44.48 13.88
CA GLY A 533 6.43 -45.64 13.13
C GLY A 533 7.92 -45.54 12.72
N PRO A 534 8.57 -46.65 12.36
CA PRO A 534 10.02 -46.71 12.10
C PRO A 534 10.46 -46.13 10.74
N ASN A 535 9.63 -45.32 10.08
CA ASN A 535 9.84 -44.88 8.70
C ASN A 535 10.66 -43.57 8.67
N PRO A 536 11.77 -43.47 7.91
CA PRO A 536 12.62 -42.26 7.87
C PRO A 536 11.99 -41.05 7.14
N GLN A 537 10.81 -41.21 6.53
CA GLN A 537 10.01 -40.12 5.96
C GLN A 537 8.88 -39.83 6.93
N ARG A 538 8.98 -38.77 7.74
CA ARG A 538 7.92 -38.31 8.66
C ARG A 538 6.58 -38.23 7.92
N GLN A 539 5.71 -39.21 8.14
CA GLN A 539 4.37 -39.24 7.53
C GLN A 539 3.42 -38.50 8.46
N LEU A 540 2.79 -37.45 7.95
CA LEU A 540 1.84 -36.63 8.70
C LEU A 540 0.41 -37.09 8.42
N ASP A 541 -0.40 -37.24 9.47
CA ASP A 541 -1.84 -37.48 9.40
C ASP A 541 -2.63 -36.19 9.12
N ILE A 542 -2.29 -35.51 8.02
CA ILE A 542 -2.96 -34.29 7.55
C ILE A 542 -3.81 -34.63 6.32
N ASP A 543 -5.00 -34.07 6.22
CA ASP A 543 -5.86 -34.23 5.05
C ASP A 543 -5.72 -33.00 4.12
N PRO A 544 -5.00 -33.13 2.99
CA PRO A 544 -4.81 -32.02 2.08
C PRO A 544 -6.09 -31.80 1.24
N LYS A 545 -6.57 -30.58 1.25
CA LYS A 545 -7.72 -30.08 0.52
C LYS A 545 -7.31 -29.01 -0.49
N TRP A 546 -8.19 -28.85 -1.45
CA TRP A 546 -8.14 -27.86 -2.50
C TRP A 546 -9.39 -26.99 -2.35
N ALA A 547 -9.26 -25.67 -2.51
CA ALA A 547 -10.38 -24.75 -2.53
C ALA A 547 -10.35 -23.86 -3.79
N ARG A 548 -11.39 -23.99 -4.63
CA ARG A 548 -11.60 -23.14 -5.81
C ARG A 548 -12.54 -21.99 -5.47
N VAL A 549 -12.21 -20.79 -5.91
CA VAL A 549 -13.09 -19.62 -5.80
C VAL A 549 -13.18 -18.91 -7.15
N ASN A 550 -14.33 -18.99 -7.81
CA ASN A 550 -14.60 -18.19 -9.00
C ASN A 550 -15.33 -16.91 -8.57
N ILE A 551 -14.72 -15.75 -8.85
CA ILE A 551 -15.21 -14.44 -8.44
C ILE A 551 -15.83 -13.75 -9.64
N GLU A 552 -17.13 -13.51 -9.57
CA GLU A 552 -17.92 -12.91 -10.66
C GLU A 552 -18.84 -11.82 -10.10
N ARG A 553 -19.29 -10.88 -10.93
CA ARG A 553 -20.41 -9.99 -10.57
C ARG A 553 -21.69 -10.57 -11.15
N ASP A 554 -22.71 -10.73 -10.32
CA ASP A 554 -24.03 -11.13 -10.77
C ASP A 554 -24.57 -10.08 -11.76
N ALA A 555 -25.00 -10.53 -12.94
CA ALA A 555 -25.41 -9.63 -14.01
C ALA A 555 -26.74 -8.89 -13.71
N ALA A 556 -27.56 -9.41 -12.78
CA ALA A 556 -28.85 -8.83 -12.42
C ALA A 556 -28.74 -7.89 -11.21
N THR A 557 -27.93 -8.24 -10.21
CA THR A 557 -27.80 -7.46 -8.97
C THR A 557 -26.54 -6.59 -8.93
N GLY A 558 -25.52 -6.91 -9.74
CA GLY A 558 -24.21 -6.26 -9.70
C GLY A 558 -23.32 -6.69 -8.53
N GLU A 559 -23.85 -7.50 -7.61
CA GLU A 559 -23.15 -7.97 -6.41
C GLU A 559 -22.12 -9.05 -6.73
N LEU A 560 -21.08 -9.14 -5.91
CA LEU A 560 -20.01 -10.11 -6.08
C LEU A 560 -20.46 -11.51 -5.63
N LYS A 561 -20.42 -12.47 -6.55
CA LYS A 561 -20.65 -13.89 -6.32
C LYS A 561 -19.32 -14.63 -6.30
N ALA A 562 -19.01 -15.28 -5.18
CA ALA A 562 -17.77 -16.04 -5.02
C ALA A 562 -17.91 -17.14 -3.96
N THR A 563 -18.46 -18.29 -4.35
CA THR A 563 -18.65 -19.43 -3.44
C THR A 563 -17.44 -20.37 -3.51
N PRO A 564 -16.80 -20.70 -2.37
CA PRO A 564 -15.75 -21.70 -2.33
C PRO A 564 -16.25 -23.12 -2.67
N GLU A 565 -15.57 -23.79 -3.60
CA GLU A 565 -15.73 -25.21 -3.88
C GLU A 565 -14.51 -25.97 -3.31
N ILE A 566 -14.73 -26.73 -2.23
CA ILE A 566 -13.67 -27.46 -1.53
C ILE A 566 -13.75 -28.95 -1.88
N SER A 567 -12.62 -29.54 -2.27
CA SER A 567 -12.50 -30.98 -2.55
C SER A 567 -11.16 -31.54 -2.09
N ASP A 568 -11.04 -32.87 -2.05
CA ASP A 568 -9.79 -33.53 -1.69
C ASP A 568 -8.66 -33.16 -2.66
N TRP A 569 -7.48 -32.85 -2.11
CA TRP A 569 -6.29 -32.69 -2.93
C TRP A 569 -5.81 -34.05 -3.37
N GLN A 570 -6.23 -34.43 -4.57
CA GLN A 570 -5.81 -35.67 -5.20
C GLN A 570 -4.36 -35.57 -5.69
N SER A 571 -3.55 -36.54 -5.28
CA SER A 571 -2.20 -36.67 -5.82
C SER A 571 -2.24 -36.86 -7.35
N PRO A 572 -1.14 -36.54 -8.06
CA PRO A 572 -1.02 -36.84 -9.48
C PRO A 572 -1.33 -38.31 -9.82
N ALA A 573 -1.08 -39.26 -8.91
CA ALA A 573 -1.43 -40.67 -9.09
C ALA A 573 -2.93 -40.95 -8.89
N GLN A 574 -3.57 -40.32 -7.90
CA GLN A 574 -5.01 -40.48 -7.64
C GLN A 574 -5.88 -39.85 -8.74
N ARG A 575 -5.49 -38.69 -9.27
CA ARG A 575 -6.13 -38.08 -10.45
C ARG A 575 -6.07 -38.98 -11.68
N ARG A 576 -5.03 -39.82 -11.79
CA ARG A 576 -4.85 -40.77 -12.90
C ARG A 576 -5.61 -42.10 -12.70
N ALA A 577 -6.09 -42.39 -11.49
CA ALA A 577 -6.76 -43.65 -11.13
C ALA A 577 -8.28 -43.54 -11.06
N ALA A 578 -8.85 -42.33 -11.05
CA ALA A 578 -10.28 -42.14 -11.25
C ALA A 578 -10.66 -42.63 -12.65
N PRO A 579 -11.72 -43.46 -12.81
CA PRO A 579 -12.20 -43.83 -14.13
C PRO A 579 -12.61 -42.55 -14.85
N GLU A 580 -11.95 -42.22 -15.97
CA GLU A 580 -12.46 -41.21 -16.89
C GLU A 580 -13.90 -41.63 -17.24
N GLU A 581 -14.86 -40.82 -16.82
CA GLU A 581 -16.27 -41.01 -17.17
C GLU A 581 -16.35 -41.22 -18.69
N ARG A 582 -17.04 -42.28 -19.09
CA ARG A 582 -17.21 -42.66 -20.49
C ARG A 582 -17.65 -41.44 -21.30
N HIS A 583 -16.75 -41.06 -22.22
CA HIS A 583 -16.86 -39.95 -23.14
C HIS A 583 -18.27 -39.80 -23.72
N SER A 584 -19.00 -38.80 -23.23
CA SER A 584 -20.09 -38.21 -23.99
C SER A 584 -19.46 -37.19 -24.95
N LEU A 585 -19.87 -37.24 -26.22
CA LEU A 585 -19.61 -36.23 -27.24
C LEU A 585 -20.39 -34.94 -26.87
N ALA A 586 -20.10 -34.38 -25.70
CA ALA A 586 -20.71 -33.15 -25.26
C ALA A 586 -20.33 -32.06 -26.28
N PRO A 587 -21.32 -31.37 -26.86
CA PRO A 587 -21.07 -30.31 -27.83
C PRO A 587 -20.15 -29.25 -27.23
N LEU A 588 -19.28 -28.67 -28.07
CA LEU A 588 -18.41 -27.58 -27.63
C LEU A 588 -19.28 -26.39 -27.19
N PRO A 589 -18.90 -25.66 -26.13
CA PRO A 589 -19.60 -24.43 -25.75
C PRO A 589 -19.51 -23.40 -26.88
N ALA A 590 -20.52 -22.54 -27.00
CA ALA A 590 -20.52 -21.45 -27.97
C ALA A 590 -19.28 -20.56 -27.76
N GLY A 591 -18.53 -20.29 -28.83
CA GLY A 591 -17.29 -19.51 -28.75
C GLY A 591 -16.10 -20.25 -28.12
N PHE A 592 -16.12 -21.60 -28.08
CA PHE A 592 -15.04 -22.41 -27.54
C PHE A 592 -13.66 -22.01 -28.09
N ALA A 593 -12.70 -21.80 -27.19
CA ALA A 593 -11.31 -21.46 -27.48
C ALA A 593 -11.21 -20.27 -28.46
N PRO A 594 -11.59 -19.05 -28.04
CA PRO A 594 -11.43 -17.88 -28.87
C PRO A 594 -9.94 -17.63 -29.12
N ALA A 595 -9.61 -17.19 -30.32
CA ALA A 595 -8.27 -16.79 -30.66
C ALA A 595 -7.78 -15.59 -29.82
N LEU A 596 -6.45 -15.43 -29.70
CA LEU A 596 -5.87 -14.23 -29.10
C LEU A 596 -6.37 -12.98 -29.84
N LYS A 597 -7.09 -12.14 -29.11
CA LYS A 597 -7.32 -10.73 -29.45
C LYS A 597 -6.57 -9.94 -28.41
N HIS A 598 -5.66 -9.08 -28.86
CA HIS A 598 -4.89 -8.23 -27.97
C HIS A 598 -5.25 -6.76 -28.17
N GLY A 599 -5.18 -6.00 -27.08
CA GLY A 599 -5.28 -4.55 -27.11
C GLY A 599 -4.12 -3.90 -27.87
N PRO A 600 -4.27 -2.62 -28.27
CA PRO A 600 -3.21 -1.86 -28.95
C PRO A 600 -2.17 -1.27 -27.98
N ASP A 601 -2.41 -1.32 -26.67
CA ASP A 601 -1.61 -0.67 -25.64
C ASP A 601 -0.89 -1.70 -24.77
N ILE A 602 0.44 -1.65 -24.75
CA ILE A 602 1.32 -2.58 -24.02
C ILE A 602 1.10 -2.58 -22.50
N ARG A 603 0.43 -1.55 -21.96
CA ARG A 603 0.07 -1.47 -20.54
C ARG A 603 -1.15 -2.32 -20.19
N GLN A 604 -1.92 -2.76 -21.19
CA GLN A 604 -3.10 -3.56 -20.95
C GLN A 604 -2.72 -5.04 -20.80
N PRO A 605 -3.31 -5.78 -19.83
CA PRO A 605 -2.98 -7.18 -19.59
C PRO A 605 -3.25 -8.13 -20.77
N ASP A 606 -4.08 -7.73 -21.73
CA ASP A 606 -4.38 -8.49 -22.95
C ASP A 606 -3.34 -8.29 -24.06
N HIS A 607 -2.39 -7.36 -23.90
CA HIS A 607 -1.29 -7.15 -24.85
C HIS A 607 -0.16 -8.19 -24.60
N PRO A 608 0.37 -8.89 -25.62
CA PRO A 608 1.38 -9.95 -25.44
C PRO A 608 2.70 -9.46 -24.81
N GLY A 609 2.98 -8.17 -24.95
CA GLY A 609 4.13 -7.48 -24.34
C GLY A 609 3.94 -7.00 -22.91
N TYR A 610 2.78 -7.23 -22.30
CA TYR A 610 2.47 -6.72 -20.95
C TYR A 610 3.49 -7.14 -19.89
N ASP A 611 3.86 -8.42 -19.85
CA ASP A 611 4.84 -8.91 -18.86
C ASP A 611 6.23 -8.26 -19.05
N ALA A 612 6.63 -8.01 -20.29
CA ALA A 612 7.88 -7.31 -20.59
C ALA A 612 7.81 -5.84 -20.16
N TYR A 613 6.66 -5.19 -20.39
CA TYR A 613 6.40 -3.84 -19.90
C TYR A 613 6.39 -3.76 -18.38
N ALA A 614 5.67 -4.64 -17.68
CA ALA A 614 5.58 -4.64 -16.23
C ALA A 614 6.95 -4.81 -15.57
N ASN A 615 7.77 -5.74 -16.09
CA ASN A 615 9.15 -5.93 -15.62
C ASN A 615 10.03 -4.70 -15.88
N ALA A 616 9.92 -4.09 -17.07
CA ALA A 616 10.63 -2.85 -17.39
C ALA A 616 10.17 -1.70 -16.50
N PHE A 617 8.87 -1.59 -16.23
CA PHE A 617 8.25 -0.57 -15.40
C PHE A 617 8.76 -0.65 -13.96
N ASP A 618 8.78 -1.84 -13.37
CA ASP A 618 9.35 -2.04 -12.04
C ASP A 618 10.86 -1.72 -12.00
N ALA A 619 11.61 -2.08 -13.05
CA ALA A 619 13.04 -1.78 -13.14
C ALA A 619 13.32 -0.28 -13.31
N VAL A 620 12.51 0.43 -14.09
CA VAL A 620 12.57 1.88 -14.25
C VAL A 620 12.19 2.58 -12.94
N ARG A 621 11.13 2.14 -12.25
CA ARG A 621 10.76 2.69 -10.94
C ARG A 621 11.88 2.50 -9.92
N ARG A 622 12.55 1.35 -9.90
CA ARG A 622 13.74 1.17 -9.06
C ARG A 622 14.85 2.16 -9.42
N MET A 623 15.17 2.29 -10.71
CA MET A 623 16.18 3.26 -11.19
C MET A 623 15.82 4.69 -10.81
N GLU A 624 14.57 5.11 -11.02
CA GLU A 624 14.08 6.44 -10.68
C GLU A 624 14.15 6.68 -9.18
N THR A 625 13.77 5.69 -8.37
CA THR A 625 13.89 5.73 -6.91
C THR A 625 15.35 5.89 -6.49
N GLU A 626 16.26 5.11 -7.07
CA GLU A 626 17.71 5.19 -6.82
C GLU A 626 18.31 6.55 -7.24
N ARG A 627 17.71 7.22 -8.23
CA ARG A 627 18.14 8.52 -8.75
C ARG A 627 17.38 9.71 -8.17
N GLY A 628 16.40 9.47 -7.28
CA GLY A 628 15.54 10.53 -6.74
C GLY A 628 14.64 11.20 -7.79
N ILE A 629 14.34 10.50 -8.89
CA ILE A 629 13.42 10.94 -9.93
C ILE A 629 12.01 10.47 -9.50
N ALA A 630 11.04 11.38 -9.47
CA ALA A 630 9.66 11.03 -9.13
C ALA A 630 9.03 10.23 -10.28
N HIS A 631 8.35 9.12 -9.97
CA HIS A 631 7.62 8.36 -10.98
C HIS A 631 6.48 9.17 -11.59
N GLY A 632 6.15 8.93 -12.85
CA GLY A 632 5.03 9.58 -13.53
C GLY A 632 4.84 9.09 -14.96
N PRO A 633 4.17 9.86 -15.84
CA PRO A 633 3.94 9.45 -17.23
C PRO A 633 5.21 9.11 -18.02
N HIS A 634 6.34 9.74 -17.67
CA HIS A 634 7.64 9.44 -18.27
C HIS A 634 8.16 8.04 -17.88
N THR A 635 7.83 7.54 -16.69
CA THR A 635 8.15 6.17 -16.24
C THR A 635 7.47 5.15 -17.14
N GLU A 636 6.19 5.36 -17.47
CA GLU A 636 5.43 4.48 -18.35
C GLU A 636 5.94 4.54 -19.79
N LEU A 637 6.21 5.74 -20.31
CA LEU A 637 6.81 5.94 -21.63
C LEU A 637 8.17 5.24 -21.72
N LEU A 638 9.01 5.44 -20.72
CA LEU A 638 10.34 4.85 -20.64
C LEU A 638 10.27 3.32 -20.54
N ALA A 639 9.37 2.78 -19.72
CA ALA A 639 9.17 1.34 -19.57
C ALA A 639 8.67 0.70 -20.87
N ALA A 640 7.67 1.30 -21.52
CA ALA A 640 7.16 0.84 -22.81
C ALA A 640 8.25 0.89 -23.88
N ARG A 641 9.03 1.98 -23.92
CA ARG A 641 10.15 2.14 -24.84
C ARG A 641 11.24 1.09 -24.63
N LEU A 642 11.63 0.87 -23.37
CA LEU A 642 12.66 -0.11 -23.01
C LEU A 642 12.18 -1.53 -23.29
N ALA A 643 10.93 -1.86 -23.01
CA ALA A 643 10.36 -3.17 -23.34
C ALA A 643 10.39 -3.44 -24.85
N ALA A 644 10.01 -2.45 -25.67
CA ALA A 644 10.09 -2.55 -27.13
C ALA A 644 11.54 -2.71 -27.64
N GLU A 645 12.46 -1.89 -27.14
CA GLU A 645 13.87 -1.97 -27.54
C GLU A 645 14.54 -3.28 -27.07
N ALA A 646 14.14 -3.81 -25.91
CA ALA A 646 14.67 -5.06 -25.37
C ALA A 646 14.27 -6.26 -26.26
N VAL A 647 13.03 -6.31 -26.74
CA VAL A 647 12.59 -7.39 -27.65
C VAL A 647 13.27 -7.29 -29.01
N GLU A 648 13.42 -6.08 -29.57
CA GLU A 648 14.19 -5.83 -30.81
C GLU A 648 15.63 -6.33 -30.71
N ARG A 649 16.24 -6.18 -29.53
CA ARG A 649 17.61 -6.61 -29.24
C ARG A 649 17.73 -8.05 -28.71
N ARG A 650 16.60 -8.77 -28.60
CA ARG A 650 16.53 -10.15 -28.08
C ARG A 650 17.19 -10.30 -26.70
N GLN A 651 16.86 -9.40 -25.78
CA GLN A 651 17.34 -9.43 -24.40
C GLN A 651 16.20 -9.15 -23.41
N GLY A 652 16.37 -9.59 -22.18
CA GLY A 652 15.48 -9.27 -21.07
C GLY A 652 15.80 -7.91 -20.42
N ILE A 653 15.01 -7.54 -19.40
CA ILE A 653 15.32 -6.42 -18.52
C ILE A 653 15.19 -6.92 -17.08
N THR A 654 16.29 -6.90 -16.35
CA THR A 654 16.34 -7.23 -14.92
C THR A 654 16.62 -6.00 -14.07
N GLN A 655 17.39 -5.06 -14.61
CA GLN A 655 17.73 -3.80 -13.98
C GLN A 655 17.76 -2.69 -15.03
N VAL A 656 17.44 -1.48 -14.60
CA VAL A 656 17.69 -0.26 -15.36
C VAL A 656 18.56 0.64 -14.50
N THR A 657 19.55 1.30 -15.10
CA THR A 657 20.45 2.24 -14.43
C THR A 657 20.61 3.49 -15.28
N MET A 658 20.59 4.68 -14.70
CA MET A 658 20.94 5.91 -15.40
C MET A 658 22.42 6.24 -15.17
N GLY A 659 23.17 6.58 -16.22
CA GLY A 659 24.55 7.07 -16.13
C GLY A 659 24.61 8.58 -15.79
N PRO A 660 25.77 9.09 -15.34
CA PRO A 660 25.97 10.52 -15.05
C PRO A 660 25.87 11.41 -16.30
N ASP A 661 25.93 10.82 -17.49
CA ASP A 661 25.74 11.44 -18.80
C ASP A 661 24.27 11.47 -19.27
N GLY A 662 23.33 11.02 -18.42
CA GLY A 662 21.91 10.93 -18.77
C GLY A 662 21.57 9.77 -19.71
N GLN A 663 22.47 8.81 -19.90
CA GLN A 663 22.19 7.57 -20.62
C GLN A 663 21.44 6.59 -19.72
N ILE A 664 20.34 6.03 -20.22
CA ILE A 664 19.57 4.99 -19.52
C ILE A 664 20.04 3.64 -20.04
N HIS A 665 20.59 2.83 -19.16
CA HIS A 665 21.05 1.48 -19.47
C HIS A 665 20.06 0.45 -18.94
N ALA A 666 19.50 -0.36 -19.82
CA ALA A 666 18.78 -1.57 -19.44
C ALA A 666 19.74 -2.77 -19.49
N ILE A 667 19.66 -3.60 -18.45
CA ILE A 667 20.59 -4.67 -18.15
C ILE A 667 19.83 -5.99 -17.93
N GLU A 668 20.23 -7.02 -18.64
CA GLU A 668 19.84 -8.42 -18.40
C GLU A 668 21.02 -9.13 -17.72
N ARG A 669 20.85 -9.51 -16.45
CA ARG A 669 21.83 -10.32 -15.71
C ARG A 669 21.12 -11.40 -14.89
N TYR A 670 21.72 -12.59 -14.82
CA TYR A 670 21.14 -13.74 -14.12
C TYR A 670 21.68 -13.84 -12.69
N TYR A 671 22.90 -13.37 -12.44
CA TYR A 671 23.51 -13.23 -11.11
C TYR A 671 24.05 -11.81 -10.89
N ALA A 672 24.26 -11.42 -9.62
CA ALA A 672 24.66 -10.06 -9.26
C ALA A 672 26.08 -9.71 -9.74
N GLU A 673 26.93 -10.73 -9.85
CA GLU A 673 28.31 -10.71 -10.31
C GLU A 673 28.47 -10.69 -11.85
N ASP A 674 27.40 -10.99 -12.60
CA ASP A 674 27.45 -10.96 -14.05
C ASP A 674 27.43 -9.51 -14.57
N ALA A 675 28.33 -9.22 -15.51
CA ALA A 675 28.31 -7.94 -16.22
C ALA A 675 27.00 -7.71 -17.01
N GLY A 676 26.29 -8.79 -17.36
CA GLY A 676 25.00 -8.77 -18.05
C GLY A 676 25.07 -8.29 -19.50
N LYS A 677 24.01 -8.56 -20.27
CA LYS A 677 23.80 -7.85 -21.56
C LYS A 677 23.27 -6.47 -21.24
N ARG A 678 23.82 -5.44 -21.89
CA ARG A 678 23.39 -4.05 -21.67
C ARG A 678 23.19 -3.32 -22.98
N PHE A 679 22.21 -2.41 -22.99
CA PHE A 679 22.06 -1.39 -24.03
C PHE A 679 21.74 -0.06 -23.38
N GLY A 680 22.22 1.02 -24.00
CA GLY A 680 21.97 2.40 -23.57
C GLY A 680 21.03 3.12 -24.53
N LEU A 681 20.16 3.96 -23.98
CA LEU A 681 19.39 4.94 -24.71
C LEU A 681 19.57 6.32 -24.05
N PRO A 682 19.79 7.41 -24.80
CA PRO A 682 19.73 8.75 -24.23
C PRO A 682 18.36 9.00 -23.58
N ALA A 683 18.29 9.60 -22.39
CA ALA A 683 17.02 9.84 -21.70
C ALA A 683 15.97 10.57 -22.57
N ALA A 684 16.40 11.58 -23.34
CA ALA A 684 15.52 12.32 -24.25
C ALA A 684 14.97 11.47 -25.40
N GLU A 685 15.71 10.47 -25.87
CA GLU A 685 15.25 9.52 -26.89
C GLU A 685 14.38 8.43 -26.28
N ALA A 686 14.63 8.08 -25.02
CA ALA A 686 13.91 7.05 -24.31
C ALA A 686 12.45 7.44 -23.97
N THR A 687 12.14 8.75 -23.95
CA THR A 687 10.79 9.29 -23.69
C THR A 687 10.15 9.96 -24.91
N SER A 688 10.78 9.94 -26.09
CA SER A 688 10.28 10.65 -27.28
C SER A 688 9.19 9.91 -28.05
N LEU A 689 9.12 8.58 -27.89
CA LEU A 689 8.10 7.73 -28.51
C LEU A 689 6.90 7.59 -27.57
N GLY A 690 5.71 7.88 -28.10
CA GLY A 690 4.45 7.61 -27.40
C GLY A 690 4.25 6.11 -27.14
N ILE A 691 3.44 5.80 -26.12
CA ILE A 691 3.13 4.43 -25.70
C ILE A 691 2.56 3.60 -26.85
N GLU A 692 1.67 4.17 -27.67
CA GLU A 692 1.10 3.49 -28.84
C GLU A 692 2.20 3.06 -29.83
N ALA A 693 3.12 3.95 -30.16
CA ALA A 693 4.23 3.64 -31.07
C ALA A 693 5.19 2.60 -30.47
N ALA A 694 5.46 2.66 -29.16
CA ALA A 694 6.25 1.64 -28.47
C ALA A 694 5.53 0.27 -28.45
N SER A 695 4.21 0.26 -28.27
CA SER A 695 3.39 -0.96 -28.29
C SER A 695 3.44 -1.63 -29.66
N GLN A 696 3.24 -0.86 -30.73
CA GLN A 696 3.34 -1.36 -32.11
C GLN A 696 4.75 -1.87 -32.45
N ARG A 697 5.80 -1.16 -32.01
CA ARG A 697 7.18 -1.62 -32.16
C ARG A 697 7.42 -2.95 -31.46
N TRP A 698 6.92 -3.10 -30.23
CA TRP A 698 7.02 -4.35 -29.50
C TRP A 698 6.35 -5.50 -30.28
N LEU A 699 5.11 -5.30 -30.74
CA LEU A 699 4.38 -6.32 -31.51
C LEU A 699 5.17 -6.75 -32.76
N ALA A 700 5.60 -5.76 -33.56
CA ALA A 700 6.34 -6.00 -34.79
C ALA A 700 7.68 -6.71 -34.54
N ALA A 701 8.38 -6.35 -33.46
CA ALA A 701 9.67 -6.93 -33.12
C ALA A 701 9.57 -8.32 -32.47
N ALA A 702 8.51 -8.59 -31.71
CA ALA A 702 8.24 -9.88 -31.12
C ALA A 702 7.86 -10.92 -32.18
N SER A 703 6.91 -10.58 -33.06
CA SER A 703 6.53 -11.43 -34.18
C SER A 703 5.69 -10.67 -35.23
N PRO A 704 5.94 -10.85 -36.54
CA PRO A 704 5.07 -10.30 -37.59
C PRO A 704 3.62 -10.79 -37.47
N HIS A 705 3.38 -11.92 -36.78
CA HIS A 705 2.05 -12.45 -36.55
C HIS A 705 1.27 -11.66 -35.49
N TYR A 706 1.92 -11.01 -34.53
CA TYR A 706 1.24 -10.11 -33.60
C TYR A 706 0.86 -8.77 -34.26
N ALA A 707 1.64 -8.31 -35.25
CA ALA A 707 1.31 -7.11 -36.02
C ALA A 707 0.36 -7.39 -37.21
N SER A 708 -0.14 -8.63 -37.36
CA SER A 708 -0.93 -9.01 -38.53
C SER A 708 -2.35 -8.46 -38.46
N THR A 709 -2.80 -7.84 -39.55
CA THR A 709 -4.19 -7.42 -39.75
C THR A 709 -5.01 -8.44 -40.54
N ARG A 710 -4.47 -9.65 -40.75
CA ARG A 710 -5.19 -10.72 -41.45
C ARG A 710 -6.44 -11.10 -40.67
N PRO A 711 -7.54 -11.47 -41.36
CA PRO A 711 -8.74 -11.93 -40.69
C PRO A 711 -8.45 -13.18 -39.86
N ALA A 712 -9.26 -13.39 -38.82
CA ALA A 712 -9.19 -14.59 -38.02
C ALA A 712 -9.40 -15.83 -38.92
N ALA A 713 -8.63 -16.88 -38.67
CA ALA A 713 -8.86 -18.18 -39.28
C ALA A 713 -10.26 -18.68 -38.88
N GLU A 714 -11.12 -18.92 -39.87
CA GLU A 714 -12.46 -19.44 -39.63
C GLU A 714 -12.39 -20.93 -39.29
N ARG A 715 -13.11 -21.34 -38.25
CA ARG A 715 -13.24 -22.75 -37.87
C ARG A 715 -14.33 -23.39 -38.74
N THR A 716 -14.01 -24.50 -39.40
CA THR A 716 -15.01 -25.26 -40.17
C THR A 716 -15.80 -26.20 -39.26
N GLU A 717 -17.00 -26.64 -39.69
CA GLU A 717 -17.76 -27.67 -38.96
C GLU A 717 -16.96 -28.96 -38.72
N ARG A 718 -16.03 -29.28 -39.64
CA ARG A 718 -15.18 -30.48 -39.53
C ARG A 718 -14.15 -30.31 -38.40
N ASP A 719 -13.63 -29.11 -38.20
CA ASP A 719 -12.68 -28.80 -37.14
C ASP A 719 -13.38 -28.86 -35.79
N GLU A 720 -14.61 -28.33 -35.69
CA GLU A 720 -15.44 -28.44 -34.48
C GLU A 720 -15.71 -29.90 -34.10
N ARG A 721 -16.07 -30.75 -35.07
CA ARG A 721 -16.26 -32.20 -34.81
C ARG A 721 -14.97 -32.88 -34.36
N SER A 722 -13.83 -32.48 -34.91
CA SER A 722 -12.53 -33.04 -34.51
C SER A 722 -12.19 -32.63 -33.06
N LEU A 723 -12.42 -31.37 -32.69
CA LEU A 723 -12.22 -30.87 -31.33
C LEU A 723 -13.18 -31.48 -30.30
N GLN A 724 -14.39 -31.89 -30.71
CA GLN A 724 -15.30 -32.65 -29.85
C GLN A 724 -14.75 -34.02 -29.44
N ALA A 725 -13.83 -34.60 -30.20
CA ALA A 725 -13.21 -35.89 -29.86
C ALA A 725 -12.19 -35.79 -28.72
N LEU A 726 -11.73 -34.57 -28.38
CA LEU A 726 -10.81 -34.36 -27.26
C LEU A 726 -11.50 -34.57 -25.92
N ASN A 727 -10.78 -35.18 -24.97
CA ASN A 727 -11.21 -35.26 -23.58
C ASN A 727 -11.17 -33.85 -22.91
N PRO A 728 -11.79 -33.66 -21.74
CA PRO A 728 -11.85 -32.33 -21.10
C PRO A 728 -10.49 -31.69 -20.81
N ALA A 729 -9.49 -32.49 -20.44
CA ALA A 729 -8.14 -32.00 -20.16
C ALA A 729 -7.46 -31.46 -21.43
N ASP A 730 -7.61 -32.17 -22.54
CA ASP A 730 -7.04 -31.79 -23.83
C ASP A 730 -7.80 -30.62 -24.47
N ARG A 731 -9.13 -30.54 -24.28
CA ARG A 731 -9.90 -29.35 -24.65
C ARG A 731 -9.40 -28.11 -23.91
N THR A 732 -9.06 -28.24 -22.63
CA THR A 732 -8.49 -27.15 -21.83
C THR A 732 -7.11 -26.76 -22.36
N MET A 733 -6.25 -27.73 -22.65
CA MET A 733 -4.91 -27.47 -23.20
C MET A 733 -4.98 -26.78 -24.56
N PHE A 734 -5.85 -27.27 -25.45
CA PHE A 734 -6.12 -26.64 -26.74
C PHE A 734 -6.62 -25.20 -26.56
N GLY A 735 -7.55 -24.98 -25.62
CA GLY A 735 -8.08 -23.65 -25.31
C GLY A 735 -7.01 -22.66 -24.87
N VAL A 736 -6.10 -23.06 -23.99
CA VAL A 736 -4.97 -22.23 -23.55
C VAL A 736 -4.03 -21.89 -24.70
N LEU A 737 -3.65 -22.90 -25.50
CA LEU A 737 -2.79 -22.68 -26.67
C LEU A 737 -3.46 -21.72 -27.66
N ARG A 738 -4.76 -21.92 -27.93
CA ARG A 738 -5.49 -21.08 -28.88
C ARG A 738 -5.65 -19.64 -28.41
N GLY A 739 -5.99 -19.44 -27.14
CA GLY A 739 -6.18 -18.12 -26.53
C GLY A 739 -4.91 -17.26 -26.49
N LEU A 740 -3.73 -17.87 -26.64
CA LEU A 740 -2.43 -17.18 -26.68
C LEU A 740 -1.80 -17.17 -28.09
N THR A 741 -2.48 -17.76 -29.07
CA THR A 741 -2.03 -17.79 -30.46
C THR A 741 -2.79 -16.75 -31.30
N PRO A 742 -2.11 -15.93 -32.12
CA PRO A 742 -2.75 -14.95 -33.01
C PRO A 742 -3.93 -15.49 -33.83
N ALA A 743 -4.92 -14.64 -34.09
CA ALA A 743 -6.19 -15.07 -34.66
C ALA A 743 -6.11 -15.60 -36.10
N HIS A 744 -5.21 -15.08 -36.93
CA HIS A 744 -5.04 -15.55 -38.31
C HIS A 744 -4.29 -16.89 -38.42
N ILE A 745 -3.73 -17.42 -37.31
CA ILE A 745 -3.12 -18.75 -37.28
C ILE A 745 -4.23 -19.79 -37.09
N HIS A 746 -4.24 -20.81 -37.95
CA HIS A 746 -5.30 -21.81 -38.01
C HIS A 746 -5.23 -22.81 -36.84
N ASP A 747 -6.38 -23.39 -36.51
CA ASP A 747 -6.50 -24.37 -35.42
C ASP A 747 -5.70 -25.66 -35.69
N ASP A 748 -5.35 -25.95 -36.95
CA ASP A 748 -4.42 -27.04 -37.34
C ASP A 748 -3.06 -26.89 -36.65
N THR A 749 -2.46 -25.69 -36.72
CA THR A 749 -1.17 -25.38 -36.08
C THR A 749 -1.28 -25.49 -34.55
N VAL A 750 -2.41 -25.11 -33.98
CA VAL A 750 -2.67 -25.20 -32.53
C VAL A 750 -2.81 -26.65 -32.09
N ALA A 751 -3.48 -27.49 -32.88
CA ALA A 751 -3.60 -28.92 -32.63
C ALA A 751 -2.24 -29.62 -32.76
N GLN A 752 -1.44 -29.25 -33.75
CA GLN A 752 -0.05 -29.71 -33.87
C GLN A 752 0.80 -29.29 -32.67
N ALA A 753 0.63 -28.06 -32.17
CA ALA A 753 1.30 -27.57 -30.97
C ALA A 753 0.94 -28.37 -29.72
N MET A 754 -0.33 -28.74 -29.57
CA MET A 754 -0.77 -29.60 -28.47
C MET A 754 -0.15 -31.01 -28.57
N LEU A 755 -0.12 -31.59 -29.78
CA LEU A 755 0.48 -32.90 -30.03
C LEU A 755 1.98 -32.90 -29.70
N GLU A 756 2.73 -31.95 -30.24
CA GLU A 756 4.17 -31.86 -30.00
C GLU A 756 4.49 -31.54 -28.54
N ALA A 757 3.66 -30.73 -27.87
CA ALA A 757 3.77 -30.51 -26.43
C ALA A 757 3.62 -31.84 -25.67
N LYS A 758 2.61 -32.66 -26.01
CA LYS A 758 2.42 -33.98 -25.38
C LYS A 758 3.59 -34.93 -25.64
N ARG A 759 4.15 -34.94 -26.84
CA ARG A 759 5.35 -35.72 -27.19
C ARG A 759 6.60 -35.25 -26.42
N ALA A 760 6.72 -33.94 -26.20
CA ALA A 760 7.80 -33.34 -25.40
C ALA A 760 7.60 -33.49 -23.88
N GLY A 761 6.58 -34.24 -23.44
CA GLY A 761 6.32 -34.50 -22.03
C GLY A 761 5.47 -33.44 -21.34
N ILE A 762 4.82 -32.54 -22.08
CA ILE A 762 3.87 -31.53 -21.59
C ILE A 762 2.45 -32.08 -21.81
N HIS A 763 1.91 -32.78 -20.83
CA HIS A 763 0.75 -33.63 -21.07
C HIS A 763 -0.60 -33.01 -20.76
N ASP A 764 -0.60 -31.88 -20.05
CA ASP A 764 -1.76 -31.22 -19.49
C ASP A 764 -1.57 -29.70 -19.58
N ALA A 765 -2.68 -28.96 -19.61
CA ALA A 765 -2.66 -27.49 -19.72
C ALA A 765 -1.97 -26.81 -18.52
N GLU A 766 -1.93 -27.47 -17.37
CA GLU A 766 -1.36 -26.96 -16.12
C GLU A 766 0.18 -26.90 -16.19
N SER A 767 0.81 -27.82 -16.90
CA SER A 767 2.25 -27.82 -17.16
C SER A 767 2.72 -26.73 -18.14
N LEU A 768 1.81 -25.92 -18.70
CA LEU A 768 2.14 -24.79 -19.57
C LEU A 768 2.47 -23.54 -18.74
N THR A 769 3.71 -23.08 -18.82
CA THR A 769 4.14 -21.80 -18.20
C THR A 769 4.03 -20.62 -19.17
N GLY A 770 3.99 -20.88 -20.48
CA GLY A 770 3.84 -19.81 -21.45
C GLY A 770 3.69 -20.31 -22.88
N VAL A 771 2.94 -19.54 -23.67
CA VAL A 771 2.78 -19.71 -25.11
C VAL A 771 3.06 -18.36 -25.74
N ALA A 772 4.03 -18.27 -26.64
CA ALA A 772 4.42 -17.00 -27.24
C ALA A 772 4.93 -17.17 -28.66
N MET A 773 4.62 -16.21 -29.52
CA MET A 773 5.25 -16.11 -30.84
C MET A 773 6.62 -15.43 -30.72
N ARG A 774 7.62 -15.97 -31.42
CA ARG A 774 8.94 -15.34 -31.62
C ARG A 774 9.32 -15.45 -33.08
N GLY A 775 9.27 -14.33 -33.80
CA GLY A 775 9.32 -14.37 -35.27
C GLY A 775 8.21 -15.28 -35.79
N ASP A 776 8.59 -16.26 -36.61
CA ASP A 776 7.67 -17.23 -37.23
C ASP A 776 7.48 -18.50 -36.38
N GLN A 777 7.98 -18.54 -35.14
CA GLN A 777 7.88 -19.70 -34.28
C GLN A 777 6.88 -19.52 -33.13
N LEU A 778 5.96 -20.48 -32.98
CA LEU A 778 5.12 -20.65 -31.81
C LEU A 778 5.88 -21.47 -30.76
N HIS A 779 6.25 -20.83 -29.65
CA HIS A 779 6.91 -21.49 -28.54
C HIS A 779 5.90 -21.91 -27.48
N VAL A 780 5.98 -23.17 -27.06
CA VAL A 780 5.24 -23.72 -25.93
C VAL A 780 6.25 -24.07 -24.85
N ILE A 781 6.13 -23.44 -23.68
CA ILE A 781 7.09 -23.51 -22.59
C ILE A 781 6.41 -24.15 -21.38
N SER A 782 7.12 -25.06 -20.73
CA SER A 782 6.71 -25.71 -19.49
C SER A 782 7.67 -25.40 -18.34
N ASP A 783 7.19 -25.58 -17.11
CA ASP A 783 7.96 -25.60 -15.87
C ASP A 783 8.85 -26.85 -15.76
N ARG A 784 8.59 -27.89 -16.57
CA ARG A 784 9.40 -29.10 -16.62
C ARG A 784 10.76 -28.82 -17.29
N PRO A 785 11.89 -29.14 -16.62
CA PRO A 785 13.22 -28.96 -17.19
C PRO A 785 13.36 -29.66 -18.55
N GLY A 786 13.72 -28.90 -19.59
CA GLY A 786 13.93 -29.41 -20.95
C GLY A 786 12.67 -29.57 -21.82
N ALA A 787 11.47 -29.46 -21.26
CA ALA A 787 10.22 -29.58 -22.02
C ALA A 787 9.87 -28.25 -22.70
N ARG A 788 10.26 -28.10 -23.96
CA ARG A 788 9.98 -26.93 -24.80
C ARG A 788 9.67 -27.37 -26.22
N VAL A 789 8.67 -26.74 -26.81
CA VAL A 789 8.33 -26.92 -28.23
C VAL A 789 8.50 -25.58 -28.94
N ALA A 790 9.02 -25.63 -30.16
CA ALA A 790 9.06 -24.51 -31.08
C ALA A 790 8.53 -25.00 -32.44
N LEU A 791 7.42 -24.43 -32.89
CA LEU A 791 6.78 -24.79 -34.15
C LEU A 791 6.84 -23.62 -35.12
N ASP A 792 7.34 -23.86 -36.33
CA ASP A 792 7.27 -22.89 -37.41
C ASP A 792 5.84 -22.79 -37.95
N VAL A 793 5.21 -21.63 -37.78
CA VAL A 793 3.81 -21.40 -38.18
C VAL A 793 3.66 -21.03 -39.66
N THR A 794 4.78 -20.91 -40.39
CA THR A 794 4.77 -20.69 -41.85
C THR A 794 4.77 -22.01 -42.63
N THR A 795 5.07 -23.12 -41.95
CA THR A 795 4.95 -24.46 -42.52
C THR A 795 3.50 -24.91 -42.47
N GLU A 796 3.04 -25.60 -43.51
CA GLU A 796 1.69 -26.18 -43.54
C GLU A 796 1.56 -27.22 -42.42
N ALA A 797 0.65 -26.98 -41.49
CA ALA A 797 0.39 -27.88 -40.37
C ALA A 797 -0.45 -29.09 -40.85
N PRO A 798 -0.28 -30.28 -40.24
CA PRO A 798 -1.18 -31.39 -40.48
C PRO A 798 -2.62 -31.00 -40.15
N ALA A 799 -3.59 -31.55 -40.88
CA ALA A 799 -5.00 -31.30 -40.61
C ALA A 799 -5.33 -31.62 -39.15
N ILE A 800 -6.18 -30.80 -38.52
CA ILE A 800 -6.55 -30.89 -37.10
C ILE A 800 -6.98 -32.30 -36.69
N GLN A 801 -7.70 -33.01 -37.57
CA GLN A 801 -8.12 -34.38 -37.35
C GLN A 801 -6.94 -35.34 -37.13
N GLU A 802 -5.87 -35.18 -37.91
CA GLU A 802 -4.68 -36.02 -37.80
C GLU A 802 -3.92 -35.73 -36.50
N SER A 803 -3.72 -34.44 -36.18
CA SER A 803 -3.05 -34.04 -34.94
C SER A 803 -3.83 -34.47 -33.68
N ILE A 804 -5.16 -34.42 -33.73
CA ILE A 804 -6.03 -34.91 -32.65
C ILE A 804 -5.96 -36.43 -32.55
N GLN A 805 -6.01 -37.15 -33.67
CA GLN A 805 -5.91 -38.61 -33.67
C GLN A 805 -4.58 -39.08 -33.06
N GLN A 806 -3.46 -38.48 -33.48
CA GLN A 806 -2.15 -38.77 -32.92
C GLN A 806 -2.05 -38.36 -31.43
N THR A 807 -2.74 -37.31 -31.01
CA THR A 807 -2.81 -36.92 -29.60
C THR A 807 -3.49 -37.99 -28.75
N LEU A 808 -4.59 -38.56 -29.25
CA LEU A 808 -5.29 -39.66 -28.59
C LEU A 808 -4.42 -40.91 -28.48
N GLU A 809 -3.63 -41.22 -29.51
CA GLU A 809 -2.67 -42.33 -29.52
C GLU A 809 -1.56 -42.12 -28.48
N VAL A 810 -0.95 -40.93 -28.42
CA VAL A 810 0.07 -40.59 -27.41
C VAL A 810 -0.51 -40.71 -25.99
N ASN A 811 -1.77 -40.29 -25.78
CA ASN A 811 -2.44 -40.46 -24.49
C ASN A 811 -2.61 -41.95 -24.13
N GLN A 812 -3.02 -42.79 -25.09
CA GLN A 812 -3.22 -44.23 -24.88
C GLN A 812 -1.91 -44.97 -24.60
N GLU A 813 -0.85 -44.72 -25.38
CA GLU A 813 0.46 -45.33 -25.17
C GLU A 813 1.02 -44.99 -23.79
N ARG A 814 0.86 -43.73 -23.37
CA ARG A 814 1.26 -43.29 -22.04
C ARG A 814 0.46 -43.96 -20.94
N GLN A 815 -0.86 -44.09 -21.09
CA GLN A 815 -1.69 -44.82 -20.14
C GLN A 815 -1.22 -46.28 -19.99
N GLN A 816 -0.86 -46.94 -21.08
CA GLN A 816 -0.30 -48.29 -21.06
C GLN A 816 1.06 -48.35 -20.35
N GLN A 817 1.97 -47.42 -20.65
CA GLN A 817 3.28 -47.35 -19.98
C GLN A 817 3.16 -47.12 -18.47
N LEU A 818 2.26 -46.23 -18.05
CA LEU A 818 2.00 -45.96 -16.63
C LEU A 818 1.39 -47.17 -15.93
N ALA A 819 0.47 -47.89 -16.57
CA ALA A 819 -0.11 -49.12 -16.04
C ALA A 819 0.96 -50.23 -15.88
N GLN A 820 1.87 -50.38 -16.84
CA GLN A 820 2.98 -51.33 -16.78
C GLN A 820 3.97 -50.97 -15.66
N GLN A 821 4.32 -49.69 -15.49
CA GLN A 821 5.19 -49.25 -14.39
C GLN A 821 4.55 -49.50 -13.02
N ALA A 822 3.25 -49.24 -12.87
CA ALA A 822 2.52 -49.52 -11.64
C ALA A 822 2.50 -51.04 -11.31
N GLN A 823 2.33 -51.90 -12.33
CA GLN A 823 2.41 -53.35 -12.15
C GLN A 823 3.83 -53.82 -11.76
N GLN A 824 4.87 -53.26 -12.38
CA GLN A 824 6.26 -53.59 -12.03
C GLN A 824 6.61 -53.16 -10.60
N GLN A 825 6.19 -51.96 -10.18
CA GLN A 825 6.38 -51.49 -8.80
C GLN A 825 5.64 -52.37 -7.79
N ALA A 826 4.41 -52.77 -8.10
CA ALA A 826 3.65 -53.69 -7.25
C ALA A 826 4.32 -55.08 -7.13
N GLN A 827 4.87 -55.61 -8.22
CA GLN A 827 5.62 -56.88 -8.20
C GLN A 827 6.94 -56.78 -7.41
N GLN A 828 7.68 -55.67 -7.54
CA GLN A 828 8.91 -55.44 -6.76
C GLN A 828 8.62 -55.32 -5.26
N GLN A 829 7.53 -54.65 -4.88
CA GLN A 829 7.09 -54.57 -3.49
C GLN A 829 6.63 -55.93 -2.92
N ALA A 830 5.98 -56.77 -3.74
CA ALA A 830 5.59 -58.13 -3.35
C ALA A 830 6.81 -59.07 -3.20
N GLN A 831 7.80 -58.96 -4.09
CA GLN A 831 9.04 -59.76 -3.99
C GLN A 831 9.96 -59.30 -2.86
N GLY A 832 10.00 -58.00 -2.54
CA GLY A 832 10.73 -57.46 -1.39
C GLY A 832 10.17 -57.92 -0.03
N ARG A 833 8.84 -58.13 0.07
CA ARG A 833 8.21 -58.73 1.26
C ARG A 833 8.49 -60.24 1.38
N GLY A 834 8.67 -60.96 0.27
CA GLY A 834 8.97 -62.39 0.28
C GLY A 834 10.39 -62.73 0.76
N MET A 835 11.37 -61.86 0.53
CA MET A 835 12.76 -62.06 0.99
C MET A 835 13.02 -61.60 2.45
N SER A 836 12.04 -60.99 3.13
CA SER A 836 12.15 -60.56 4.54
C SER A 836 11.56 -61.57 5.54
N ILE A 837 11.03 -62.70 5.06
CA ILE A 837 10.43 -63.77 5.89
C ILE A 837 11.21 -65.11 5.73
N GLY A 838 12.39 -65.08 5.08
CA GLY A 838 13.27 -66.24 4.90
C GLY A 838 14.40 -66.30 5.91
#